data_AF-A0AAW8BAD0-F1
#
_entry.id   AF-A0AAW8BAD0-F1
#
_cell.length_a   1.000
_cell.length_b   1.000
_cell.length_c   1.000
_cell.angle_alpha   90.00
_cell.angle_beta   90.00
_cell.angle_gamma   90.00
#
_symmetry.space_group_name_H-M   'P 1'
#
loop_
_entity.id
_entity.type
_entity.pdbx_description
1 polymer ?
#
loop_
_entity_poly.entity_id
_entity_poly.type
_entity_poly.pdbx_seq_one_letter_code
_entity_poly.pdbx_strand_id
1 'polypeptide(L)'
;MVRTSEEIIREYIEKKKKINYRGYFGFFPGLIGMVALYVYTNQPAYQELQFAKIISDSVNLRTAPSVINSSIIQKVSKDAKLQIISDAGTDWKMVLTPSLDTAYVKNEFVTVNTERKDTGVTKFNDRPLLKFGIIAGAFLVFLLWYLLLNYFDKKRKTVNADFTVKDEDKPIYNDMLDSFSSFLKSEKKWVVKDSASTSDASYSLSPVTSIDLFEILEVSAHRLPYSLFKTNVKIPYIKLEHNELFFLPDSILIQNLQSDSYNLVKFSTLSSDSFYVRFREYNQVPKDAKVIDYTYKHLNKNGSPDLRFSDNSKIPICSYRRNTLKSTEGFSFEFMTSLPYALDNFFLNIETLGAFENDRKVSDHISLQPNLKEIIVEKEVPIPLGSMATNNLDEYIIRAAEIMIANNSASPSAVQRHLKIGYNRVGRIMDQLEMLGVVGPFEMPHRKLLITDIPRLKEVLNNYNTQPRLLEPSFTDDYYILLQEVAKQFSTVISKIISDRDFLNKIGIAENSDGYDAISYCSLFDLFKILKIIIPTDLNIKSPETICYVLLVTKLLKIDVDYLALTYEEINLRLSREKYELLAKGLLKMGENDNPLKLSVRKNTSLDQEFSTELALPPALLAFDAKYFNEYATVLYRFATILVKADNKITDDEEKILKQIHTLIHKSVMDNDINLNINENSSGTLEEALAELDSLIGLDEVKSEIQSLVNFITIQKEREKMGLKTGNISYHCVFTGSPGTGKTTVARIVAKIYHHLGVVQKGQLVETDRAGLVAEFTGQTAPKVDKVVKSALDGILFIDEAYSLIGEGTDDFGREAVASLLKRMEDNRDRMAVIVAGYSDEMKRFLETNSGLKSRFNRHIFFPDYKPENMLAIFKSMAANSEYVISDAASFKLNLLFESLYSSRTKDFGNGRTVRNVFEKAIENQSNRIAKEKVLSKELLTTILEEDIVPE
;
A
#
# COMPACT_ATOMS: atom_id res chain seq x y z
N MET A 1 -27.24 -3.56 -25.44
CA MET A 1 -25.82 -3.20 -25.23
C MET A 1 -25.78 -2.28 -24.03
N VAL A 2 -25.24 -2.76 -22.91
CA VAL A 2 -24.94 -1.92 -21.74
C VAL A 2 -23.78 -1.03 -22.13
N ARG A 3 -23.97 0.29 -22.12
CA ARG A 3 -22.91 1.24 -22.46
C ARG A 3 -22.20 1.66 -21.19
N THR A 4 -20.88 1.54 -21.16
CA THR A 4 -20.05 1.95 -20.01
C THR A 4 -19.97 3.47 -19.95
N SER A 5 -19.65 4.03 -18.78
CA SER A 5 -19.43 5.49 -18.66
C SER A 5 -18.32 5.96 -19.60
N GLU A 6 -17.31 5.14 -19.85
CA GLU A 6 -16.23 5.43 -20.78
C GLU A 6 -16.72 5.64 -22.22
N GLU A 7 -17.60 4.76 -22.72
CA GLU A 7 -18.19 4.90 -24.06
C GLU A 7 -19.08 6.14 -24.17
N ILE A 8 -19.83 6.46 -23.11
CA ILE A 8 -20.73 7.61 -23.05
C ILE A 8 -19.91 8.92 -23.03
N ILE A 9 -18.83 8.95 -22.25
CA ILE A 9 -17.95 10.13 -22.15
C ILE A 9 -17.13 10.32 -23.43
N ARG A 10 -16.66 9.26 -24.08
CA ARG A 10 -16.03 9.37 -25.42
C ARG A 10 -17.00 9.95 -26.44
N GLU A 11 -18.24 9.47 -26.49
CA GLU A 11 -19.28 10.03 -27.38
C GLU A 11 -19.56 11.50 -27.06
N TYR A 12 -19.60 11.85 -25.77
CA TYR A 12 -19.75 13.24 -25.33
C TYR A 12 -18.60 14.13 -25.83
N ILE A 13 -17.35 13.73 -25.66
CA ILE A 13 -16.18 14.48 -26.10
C ILE A 13 -16.21 14.67 -27.62
N GLU A 14 -16.52 13.62 -28.38
CA GLU A 14 -16.65 13.70 -29.84
C GLU A 14 -17.78 14.64 -30.29
N LYS A 15 -18.94 14.55 -29.64
CA LYS A 15 -20.10 15.39 -29.97
C LYS A 15 -19.90 16.85 -29.57
N LYS A 16 -19.19 17.13 -28.48
CA LYS A 16 -18.84 18.49 -28.05
C LYS A 16 -17.93 19.18 -29.07
N LYS A 17 -16.96 18.46 -29.65
CA LYS A 17 -16.05 18.96 -30.70
C LYS A 17 -16.73 19.28 -32.04
N LYS A 18 -17.97 18.81 -32.27
CA LYS A 18 -18.69 19.10 -33.52
C LYS A 18 -18.98 20.58 -33.65
N ILE A 19 -18.74 21.13 -34.83
CA ILE A 19 -19.04 22.53 -35.18
C ILE A 19 -20.51 22.83 -34.87
N ASN A 20 -20.77 23.98 -34.26
CA ASN A 20 -22.13 24.47 -34.03
C ASN A 20 -22.67 25.04 -35.36
N TYR A 21 -23.57 24.29 -36.02
CA TYR A 21 -24.06 24.69 -37.34
C TYR A 21 -24.88 25.97 -37.29
N ARG A 22 -25.63 26.20 -36.20
CA ARG A 22 -26.33 27.46 -35.95
C ARG A 22 -25.37 28.64 -35.86
N GLY A 23 -24.20 28.44 -35.26
CA GLY A 23 -23.15 29.46 -35.19
C GLY A 23 -22.48 29.71 -36.53
N TYR A 24 -22.12 28.65 -37.25
CA TYR A 24 -21.29 28.72 -38.45
C TYR A 24 -22.10 29.02 -39.73
N PHE A 25 -23.26 28.38 -39.89
CA PHE A 25 -24.12 28.46 -41.09
C PHE A 25 -25.46 29.18 -40.84
N GLY A 26 -25.74 29.56 -39.60
CA GLY A 26 -26.99 30.21 -39.22
C GLY A 26 -26.84 31.72 -39.19
N PHE A 27 -26.55 32.28 -38.02
CA PHE A 27 -26.80 33.70 -37.74
C PHE A 27 -26.01 34.66 -38.65
N PHE A 28 -24.69 34.52 -38.73
CA PHE A 28 -23.85 35.47 -39.45
C PHE A 28 -24.03 35.42 -40.98
N PRO A 29 -24.01 34.25 -41.64
CA PRO A 29 -24.24 34.19 -43.09
C PRO A 29 -25.64 34.64 -43.48
N GLY A 30 -26.66 34.31 -42.67
CA GLY A 30 -28.02 34.77 -42.90
C GLY A 30 -28.20 36.27 -42.72
N LEU A 31 -27.55 36.86 -41.71
CA LEU A 31 -27.54 38.32 -41.51
C LEU A 31 -26.82 39.03 -42.67
N ILE A 32 -25.67 38.50 -43.12
CA ILE A 32 -24.94 39.02 -44.29
C ILE A 32 -25.81 38.91 -45.54
N GLY A 33 -26.50 37.79 -45.74
CA GLY A 33 -27.45 37.61 -46.84
C GLY A 33 -28.61 38.61 -46.81
N MET A 34 -29.19 38.86 -45.63
CA MET A 34 -30.27 39.84 -45.44
C MET A 34 -29.79 41.27 -45.70
N VAL A 35 -28.59 41.62 -45.21
CA VAL A 35 -27.96 42.93 -45.46
C VAL A 35 -27.63 43.09 -46.94
N ALA A 36 -27.06 42.06 -47.58
CA ALA A 36 -26.76 42.07 -49.01
C ALA A 36 -28.03 42.19 -49.86
N LEU A 37 -29.12 41.52 -49.47
CA LEU A 37 -30.42 41.63 -50.14
C LEU A 37 -31.02 43.03 -49.95
N TYR A 38 -30.90 43.60 -48.75
CA TYR A 38 -31.30 44.97 -48.48
C TYR A 38 -30.49 45.96 -49.34
N VAL A 39 -29.16 45.82 -49.41
CA VAL A 39 -28.30 46.64 -50.27
C VAL A 39 -28.65 46.46 -51.74
N TYR A 40 -28.85 45.22 -52.19
CA TYR A 40 -29.20 44.91 -53.58
C TYR A 40 -30.53 45.55 -54.00
N THR A 41 -31.56 45.44 -53.14
CA THR A 41 -32.86 46.07 -53.40
C THR A 41 -32.82 47.60 -53.34
N ASN A 42 -31.74 48.18 -52.79
CA ASN A 42 -31.50 49.62 -52.72
C ASN A 42 -30.42 50.10 -53.69
N GLN A 43 -29.96 49.30 -54.66
CA GLN A 43 -29.01 49.79 -55.65
C GLN A 43 -29.62 50.81 -56.62
N PRO A 44 -28.86 51.85 -57.01
CA PRO A 44 -29.31 52.84 -58.00
C PRO A 44 -29.49 52.18 -59.38
N ALA A 45 -30.49 52.66 -60.12
CA ALA A 45 -30.68 52.30 -61.52
C ALA A 45 -29.85 53.24 -62.43
N TYR A 46 -29.26 52.69 -63.49
CA TYR A 46 -28.44 53.44 -64.44
C TYR A 46 -29.02 53.35 -65.86
N GLN A 47 -28.88 54.42 -66.63
CA GLN A 47 -29.20 54.45 -68.07
C GLN A 47 -27.92 54.65 -68.89
N GLU A 48 -27.75 53.86 -69.95
CA GLU A 48 -26.62 53.98 -70.89
C GLU A 48 -26.97 54.91 -72.06
N LEU A 49 -26.10 55.88 -72.34
CA LEU A 49 -26.21 56.82 -73.46
C LEU A 49 -24.97 56.70 -74.34
N GLN A 50 -25.15 56.67 -75.66
CA GLN A 50 -24.06 56.58 -76.63
C GLN A 50 -23.72 57.94 -77.23
N PHE A 51 -22.44 58.19 -77.49
CA PHE A 51 -21.95 59.41 -78.10
C PHE A 51 -20.97 59.09 -79.23
N ALA A 52 -21.10 59.76 -80.37
CA ALA A 52 -20.17 59.75 -81.48
C ALA A 52 -19.10 60.83 -81.22
N LYS A 53 -17.84 60.41 -81.14
CA LYS A 53 -16.68 61.30 -81.08
C LYS A 53 -16.07 61.42 -82.48
N ILE A 54 -15.96 62.64 -82.99
CA ILE A 54 -15.39 62.91 -84.32
C ILE A 54 -13.88 62.66 -84.30
N ILE A 55 -13.34 61.84 -85.21
CA ILE A 55 -11.90 61.52 -85.28
C ILE A 55 -11.16 62.21 -86.43
N SER A 56 -11.88 62.75 -87.41
CA SER A 56 -11.26 63.47 -88.53
C SER A 56 -11.22 64.98 -88.28
N ASP A 57 -10.21 65.65 -88.85
CA ASP A 57 -9.90 67.07 -88.58
C ASP A 57 -11.09 68.01 -88.86
N SER A 58 -11.92 67.69 -89.85
CA SER A 58 -13.24 68.32 -90.02
C SER A 58 -14.23 67.41 -90.75
N VAL A 59 -15.44 67.26 -90.19
CA VAL A 59 -16.49 66.36 -90.71
C VAL A 59 -17.79 67.11 -90.90
N ASN A 60 -18.44 66.90 -92.03
CA ASN A 60 -19.73 67.49 -92.34
C ASN A 60 -20.86 66.64 -91.76
N LEU A 61 -21.64 67.21 -90.85
CA LEU A 61 -22.93 66.68 -90.45
C LEU A 61 -23.96 66.99 -91.53
N ARG A 62 -24.81 66.02 -91.87
CA ARG A 62 -25.72 66.10 -93.02
C ARG A 62 -27.17 65.92 -92.60
N THR A 63 -28.08 66.48 -93.40
CA THR A 63 -29.54 66.35 -93.21
C THR A 63 -30.08 64.96 -93.53
N ALA A 64 -29.36 64.18 -94.33
CA ALA A 64 -29.72 62.80 -94.69
C ALA A 64 -28.47 61.92 -94.82
N PRO A 65 -28.57 60.59 -94.61
CA PRO A 65 -27.45 59.65 -94.66
C PRO A 65 -27.01 59.31 -96.10
N SER A 66 -26.65 60.32 -96.90
CA SER A 66 -26.17 60.18 -98.28
C SER A 66 -25.19 61.29 -98.65
N VAL A 67 -24.12 61.00 -99.38
CA VAL A 67 -23.15 62.03 -99.83
C VAL A 67 -23.68 62.80 -101.05
N ILE A 68 -24.49 62.16 -101.91
CA ILE A 68 -24.91 62.72 -103.21
C ILE A 68 -26.19 63.57 -103.08
N ASN A 69 -27.15 63.13 -102.24
CA ASN A 69 -28.48 63.77 -102.12
C ASN A 69 -28.73 64.41 -100.73
N SER A 70 -27.71 64.98 -100.08
CA SER A 70 -27.89 65.69 -98.79
C SER A 70 -27.16 67.01 -98.71
N SER A 71 -27.77 67.97 -98.00
CA SER A 71 -27.14 69.23 -97.61
C SER A 71 -26.32 69.06 -96.32
N ILE A 72 -25.24 69.81 -96.21
CA ILE A 72 -24.40 69.87 -95.01
C ILE A 72 -25.09 70.84 -94.03
N ILE A 73 -25.46 70.34 -92.84
CA ILE A 73 -26.04 71.16 -91.76
C ILE A 73 -24.93 72.01 -91.13
N GLN A 74 -23.86 71.35 -90.69
CA GLN A 74 -22.77 71.97 -89.96
C GLN A 74 -21.50 71.17 -90.16
N LYS A 75 -20.36 71.85 -90.18
CA LYS A 75 -19.05 71.19 -90.14
C LYS A 75 -18.53 71.19 -88.71
N VAL A 76 -18.10 70.03 -88.23
CA VAL A 76 -17.67 69.80 -86.86
C VAL A 76 -16.20 69.38 -86.85
N SER A 77 -15.42 69.93 -85.93
CA SER A 77 -14.00 69.62 -85.79
C SER A 77 -13.78 68.27 -85.11
N LYS A 78 -12.55 67.78 -85.22
CA LYS A 78 -12.05 66.65 -84.45
C LYS A 78 -12.33 66.81 -82.96
N ASP A 79 -12.54 65.67 -82.30
CA ASP A 79 -12.85 65.48 -80.89
C ASP A 79 -14.22 65.97 -80.39
N ALA A 80 -15.03 66.61 -81.24
CA ALA A 80 -16.39 66.95 -80.87
C ALA A 80 -17.20 65.69 -80.54
N LYS A 81 -18.02 65.79 -79.49
CA LYS A 81 -18.81 64.67 -78.96
C LYS A 81 -20.29 64.95 -79.12
N LEU A 82 -20.97 64.10 -79.88
CA LEU A 82 -22.38 64.25 -80.25
C LEU A 82 -23.15 63.04 -79.75
N GLN A 83 -24.32 63.23 -79.12
CA GLN A 83 -25.08 62.09 -78.60
C GLN A 83 -25.68 61.30 -79.77
N ILE A 84 -25.46 59.99 -79.80
CA ILE A 84 -26.08 59.09 -80.77
C ILE A 84 -27.49 58.81 -80.27
N ILE A 85 -28.46 59.03 -81.15
CA ILE A 85 -29.85 58.66 -80.90
C ILE A 85 -30.10 57.25 -81.42
N SER A 86 -29.67 56.97 -82.66
CA SER A 86 -29.79 55.67 -83.30
C SER A 86 -28.82 55.54 -84.47
N ASP A 87 -28.63 54.31 -84.95
CA ASP A 87 -27.96 54.06 -86.23
C ASP A 87 -28.87 54.39 -87.42
N ALA A 88 -28.28 54.82 -88.54
CA ALA A 88 -28.98 55.25 -89.74
C ALA A 88 -28.39 54.55 -90.99
N GLY A 89 -28.68 53.26 -91.13
CA GLY A 89 -28.06 52.40 -92.14
C GLY A 89 -26.67 51.89 -91.71
N THR A 90 -25.93 51.27 -92.62
CA THR A 90 -24.63 50.64 -92.31
C THR A 90 -23.51 51.66 -92.11
N ASP A 91 -23.60 52.79 -92.80
CA ASP A 91 -22.48 53.72 -92.95
C ASP A 91 -22.70 55.04 -92.22
N TRP A 92 -23.85 55.25 -91.58
CA TRP A 92 -24.17 56.51 -90.90
C TRP A 92 -24.80 56.32 -89.52
N LYS A 93 -24.56 57.29 -88.64
CA LYS A 93 -25.16 57.42 -87.31
C LYS A 93 -26.00 58.68 -87.24
N MET A 94 -27.18 58.57 -86.64
CA MET A 94 -28.03 59.72 -86.30
C MET A 94 -27.60 60.26 -84.94
N VAL A 95 -27.19 61.52 -84.94
CA VAL A 95 -26.64 62.22 -83.79
C VAL A 95 -27.41 63.51 -83.49
N LEU A 96 -27.45 63.88 -82.22
CA LEU A 96 -27.90 65.18 -81.76
C LEU A 96 -26.76 66.20 -81.86
N THR A 97 -27.04 67.29 -82.57
CA THR A 97 -26.15 68.45 -82.60
C THR A 97 -26.20 69.22 -81.27
N PRO A 98 -25.23 70.11 -80.99
CA PRO A 98 -25.28 70.95 -79.80
C PRO A 98 -26.51 71.87 -79.72
N SER A 99 -27.16 72.18 -80.85
CA SER A 99 -28.44 72.91 -80.90
C SER A 99 -29.67 72.01 -80.69
N LEU A 100 -29.47 70.72 -80.39
CA LEU A 100 -30.49 69.68 -80.20
C LEU A 100 -31.27 69.28 -81.47
N ASP A 101 -30.77 69.63 -82.65
CA ASP A 101 -31.31 69.12 -83.92
C ASP A 101 -30.69 67.77 -84.30
N THR A 102 -31.46 66.94 -85.01
CA THR A 102 -30.98 65.64 -85.52
C THR A 102 -30.17 65.81 -86.80
N ALA A 103 -29.00 65.18 -86.83
CA ALA A 103 -28.09 65.20 -87.97
C ALA A 103 -27.46 63.82 -88.18
N TYR A 104 -26.89 63.61 -89.37
CA TYR A 104 -26.26 62.35 -89.74
C TYR A 104 -24.76 62.54 -89.93
N VAL A 105 -23.98 61.65 -89.32
CA VAL A 105 -22.52 61.59 -89.45
C VAL A 105 -22.11 60.23 -89.99
N LYS A 106 -21.12 60.21 -90.89
CA LYS A 106 -20.64 58.98 -91.51
C LYS A 106 -19.75 58.21 -90.53
N ASN A 107 -19.98 56.90 -90.42
CA ASN A 107 -19.36 56.01 -89.44
C ASN A 107 -17.82 55.99 -89.52
N GLU A 108 -17.26 56.11 -90.73
CA GLU A 108 -15.80 56.14 -90.95
C GLU A 108 -15.09 57.31 -90.24
N PHE A 109 -15.83 58.36 -89.88
CA PHE A 109 -15.27 59.55 -89.24
C PHE A 109 -15.59 59.67 -87.74
N VAL A 110 -16.23 58.65 -87.16
CA VAL A 110 -16.62 58.67 -85.74
C VAL A 110 -16.27 57.39 -85.00
N THR A 111 -15.85 57.56 -83.75
CA THR A 111 -15.75 56.48 -82.77
C THR A 111 -16.88 56.61 -81.77
N VAL A 112 -17.56 55.51 -81.46
CA VAL A 112 -18.69 55.50 -80.50
C VAL A 112 -18.17 55.24 -79.09
N ASN A 113 -18.52 56.13 -78.17
CA ASN A 113 -18.28 56.00 -76.75
C ASN A 113 -19.61 55.90 -76.00
N THR A 114 -19.77 54.90 -75.15
CA THR A 114 -20.96 54.74 -74.29
C THR A 114 -20.65 55.26 -72.89
N GLU A 115 -21.56 56.05 -72.32
CA GLU A 115 -21.47 56.55 -70.95
C GLU A 115 -22.72 56.17 -70.13
N ARG A 116 -22.52 55.84 -68.84
CA ARG A 116 -23.58 55.50 -67.88
C ARG A 116 -23.96 56.70 -67.04
N LYS A 117 -25.26 57.00 -66.92
CA LYS A 117 -25.78 58.07 -66.07
C LYS A 117 -26.71 57.50 -64.99
N ASP A 118 -26.52 57.92 -63.74
CA ASP A 118 -27.37 57.55 -62.58
C ASP A 118 -28.74 58.24 -62.67
N THR A 119 -29.82 57.49 -62.46
CA THR A 119 -31.19 58.04 -62.50
C THR A 119 -31.68 58.56 -61.15
N GLY A 120 -30.95 58.32 -60.05
CA GLY A 120 -31.31 58.76 -58.70
C GLY A 120 -32.45 57.95 -58.04
N VAL A 121 -32.96 56.91 -58.70
CA VAL A 121 -34.02 56.02 -58.19
C VAL A 121 -33.46 54.61 -58.01
N THR A 122 -33.83 53.93 -56.93
CA THR A 122 -33.38 52.56 -56.68
C THR A 122 -34.19 51.53 -57.48
N LYS A 123 -33.56 50.41 -57.86
CA LYS A 123 -34.10 49.38 -58.77
C LYS A 123 -35.54 48.87 -58.48
N PHE A 124 -36.05 49.00 -57.25
CA PHE A 124 -37.35 48.43 -56.82
C PHE A 124 -38.32 49.44 -56.18
N ASN A 125 -38.09 50.76 -56.35
CA ASN A 125 -38.91 51.78 -55.67
C ASN A 125 -40.38 51.77 -56.10
N ASP A 126 -40.67 51.38 -57.34
CA ASP A 126 -42.02 51.42 -57.93
C ASP A 126 -42.94 50.26 -57.49
N ARG A 127 -42.43 49.28 -56.71
CA ARG A 127 -43.20 48.13 -56.21
C ARG A 127 -42.87 47.80 -54.74
N PRO A 128 -43.28 48.63 -53.77
CA PRO A 128 -42.89 48.50 -52.37
C PRO A 128 -43.41 47.20 -51.73
N LEU A 129 -44.63 46.76 -52.06
CA LEU A 129 -45.18 45.48 -51.56
C LEU A 129 -44.35 44.28 -51.99
N LEU A 130 -43.84 44.29 -53.23
CA LEU A 130 -42.96 43.23 -53.73
C LEU A 130 -41.63 43.24 -52.97
N LYS A 131 -41.07 44.42 -52.70
CA LYS A 131 -39.84 44.59 -51.91
C LYS A 131 -40.02 44.06 -50.47
N PHE A 132 -41.07 44.46 -49.77
CA PHE A 132 -41.37 43.96 -48.42
C PHE A 132 -41.68 42.46 -48.43
N GLY A 133 -42.39 41.96 -49.44
CA GLY A 133 -42.68 40.53 -49.61
C GLY A 133 -41.41 39.69 -49.80
N ILE A 134 -40.45 40.16 -50.62
CA ILE A 134 -39.16 39.50 -50.83
C ILE A 134 -38.34 39.47 -49.54
N ILE A 135 -38.27 40.58 -48.80
CA ILE A 135 -37.52 40.67 -47.54
C ILE A 135 -38.17 39.80 -46.44
N ALA A 136 -39.49 39.87 -46.29
CA ALA A 136 -40.22 39.07 -45.32
C ALA A 136 -40.15 37.55 -45.64
N GLY A 137 -40.25 37.19 -46.92
CA GLY A 137 -40.07 35.83 -47.40
C GLY A 137 -38.65 35.32 -47.11
N ALA A 138 -37.62 36.12 -47.41
CA ALA A 138 -36.24 35.78 -47.10
C ALA A 138 -35.99 35.62 -45.59
N PHE A 139 -36.58 36.49 -44.76
CA PHE A 139 -36.50 36.36 -43.30
C PHE A 139 -37.18 35.08 -42.80
N LEU A 140 -38.34 34.72 -43.34
CA LEU A 140 -39.05 33.50 -42.95
C LEU A 140 -38.28 32.24 -43.37
N VAL A 141 -37.70 32.23 -44.57
CA VAL A 141 -36.80 31.15 -45.03
C VAL A 141 -35.57 31.05 -44.13
N PHE A 142 -34.96 32.19 -43.76
CA PHE A 142 -33.85 32.22 -42.82
C PHE A 142 -34.23 31.70 -41.43
N LEU A 143 -35.38 32.10 -40.89
CA LEU A 143 -35.86 31.64 -39.59
C LEU A 143 -36.12 30.13 -39.60
N LEU A 144 -36.77 29.61 -40.65
CA LEU A 144 -36.98 28.17 -40.81
C LEU A 144 -35.65 27.42 -40.93
N TRP A 145 -34.70 27.94 -41.72
CA TRP A 145 -33.36 27.39 -41.84
C TRP A 145 -32.63 27.38 -40.49
N TYR A 146 -32.71 28.47 -39.73
CA TYR A 146 -32.11 28.60 -38.41
C TYR A 146 -32.70 27.61 -37.39
N LEU A 147 -34.03 27.46 -37.37
CA LEU A 147 -34.71 26.50 -36.52
C LEU A 147 -34.34 25.06 -36.91
N LEU A 148 -34.24 24.77 -38.20
CA LEU A 148 -33.82 23.49 -38.74
C LEU A 148 -32.36 23.18 -38.37
N LEU A 149 -31.44 24.12 -38.53
CA LEU A 149 -30.05 23.98 -38.07
C LEU A 149 -29.99 23.75 -36.55
N ASN A 150 -30.77 24.47 -35.76
CA ASN A 150 -30.84 24.28 -34.30
C ASN A 150 -31.41 22.90 -33.93
N TYR A 151 -32.41 22.40 -34.65
CA TYR A 151 -32.93 21.04 -34.49
C TYR A 151 -31.85 20.00 -34.79
N PHE A 152 -31.13 20.16 -35.91
CA PHE A 152 -30.06 19.25 -36.29
C PHE A 152 -28.86 19.31 -35.34
N ASP A 153 -28.49 20.49 -34.83
CA ASP A 153 -27.44 20.64 -33.82
C ASP A 153 -27.85 19.94 -32.52
N LYS A 154 -29.07 20.18 -32.02
CA LYS A 154 -29.60 19.48 -30.84
C LYS A 154 -29.55 17.97 -31.03
N LYS A 155 -30.08 17.44 -32.14
CA LYS A 155 -30.09 16.00 -32.42
C LYS A 155 -28.68 15.41 -32.52
N ARG A 156 -27.74 16.11 -33.15
CA ARG A 156 -26.37 15.63 -33.34
C ARG A 156 -25.48 15.72 -32.10
N LYS A 157 -25.76 16.68 -31.21
CA LYS A 157 -24.97 16.94 -29.99
C LYS A 157 -25.59 16.37 -28.71
N THR A 158 -26.84 15.90 -28.76
CA THR A 158 -27.46 15.19 -27.62
C THR A 158 -26.71 13.89 -27.37
N VAL A 159 -26.35 13.64 -26.11
CA VAL A 159 -25.76 12.40 -25.62
C VAL A 159 -26.80 11.73 -24.73
N ASN A 160 -27.24 10.53 -25.11
CA ASN A 160 -28.14 9.74 -24.28
C ASN A 160 -27.29 8.75 -23.47
N ALA A 161 -27.22 9.01 -22.17
CA ALA A 161 -26.44 8.27 -21.18
C ALA A 161 -27.39 7.46 -20.28
N ASP A 162 -27.91 6.37 -20.84
CA ASP A 162 -28.72 5.41 -20.09
C ASP A 162 -27.78 4.46 -19.36
N PHE A 163 -27.40 4.83 -18.14
CA PHE A 163 -26.55 4.01 -17.30
C PHE A 163 -27.34 2.80 -16.81
N THR A 164 -26.80 1.61 -17.03
CA THR A 164 -27.38 0.38 -16.51
C THR A 164 -26.67 0.01 -15.22
N VAL A 165 -27.20 0.48 -14.09
CA VAL A 165 -26.76 -0.02 -12.78
C VAL A 165 -27.33 -1.42 -12.61
N LYS A 166 -26.48 -2.43 -12.42
CA LYS A 166 -26.93 -3.82 -12.23
C LYS A 166 -27.82 -3.90 -10.99
N ASP A 167 -28.82 -4.79 -10.99
CA ASP A 167 -29.81 -4.87 -9.90
C ASP A 167 -29.18 -5.05 -8.51
N GLU A 168 -28.05 -5.75 -8.46
CA GLU A 168 -27.23 -5.98 -7.26
C GLU A 168 -26.51 -4.72 -6.75
N ASP A 169 -26.14 -3.80 -7.64
CA ASP A 169 -25.38 -2.58 -7.29
C ASP A 169 -26.32 -1.40 -6.97
N LYS A 170 -27.59 -1.48 -7.39
CA LYS A 170 -28.60 -0.43 -7.19
C LYS A 170 -28.74 0.00 -5.73
N PRO A 171 -28.79 -0.90 -4.73
CA PRO A 171 -28.88 -0.50 -3.33
C PRO A 171 -27.67 0.33 -2.89
N ILE A 172 -26.45 -0.09 -3.26
CA ILE A 172 -25.20 0.57 -2.87
C ILE A 172 -25.07 1.93 -3.58
N TYR A 173 -25.46 2.00 -4.85
CA TYR A 173 -25.51 3.25 -5.58
C TYR A 173 -26.54 4.23 -4.99
N ASN A 174 -27.71 3.75 -4.58
CA ASN A 174 -28.70 4.60 -3.90
C ASN A 174 -28.19 5.06 -2.52
N ASP A 175 -27.55 4.18 -1.76
CA ASP A 175 -26.91 4.53 -0.47
C ASP A 175 -25.79 5.57 -0.68
N MET A 176 -25.04 5.49 -1.78
CA MET A 176 -24.07 6.51 -2.17
C MET A 176 -24.77 7.86 -2.40
N LEU A 177 -25.87 7.88 -3.16
CA LEU A 177 -26.62 9.11 -3.40
C LEU A 177 -27.21 9.70 -2.10
N ASP A 178 -27.73 8.85 -1.22
CA ASP A 178 -28.34 9.26 0.04
C ASP A 178 -27.29 9.75 1.04
N SER A 179 -26.13 9.09 1.11
CA SER A 179 -25.02 9.51 1.97
C SER A 179 -24.39 10.84 1.54
N PHE A 180 -24.43 11.18 0.25
CA PHE A 180 -24.01 12.50 -0.25
C PHE A 180 -24.84 13.65 0.33
N SER A 181 -26.05 13.38 0.83
CA SER A 181 -26.88 14.40 1.50
C SER A 181 -26.25 14.93 2.79
N SER A 182 -25.45 14.12 3.49
CA SER A 182 -24.69 14.54 4.67
C SER A 182 -23.62 15.57 4.29
N PHE A 183 -22.97 15.38 3.15
CA PHE A 183 -22.05 16.36 2.61
C PHE A 183 -22.74 17.67 2.29
N LEU A 184 -23.90 17.65 1.61
CA LEU A 184 -24.67 18.87 1.31
C LEU A 184 -25.03 19.67 2.56
N LYS A 185 -25.41 18.97 3.65
CA LYS A 185 -25.80 19.56 4.95
C LYS A 185 -24.64 20.19 5.72
N SER A 186 -23.39 19.84 5.43
CA SER A 186 -22.24 20.40 6.14
C SER A 186 -22.14 21.90 5.91
N GLU A 187 -22.08 22.72 6.95
CA GLU A 187 -22.12 24.18 6.81
C GLU A 187 -20.80 24.73 6.23
N LYS A 188 -19.66 24.18 6.64
CA LYS A 188 -18.33 24.52 6.08
C LYS A 188 -17.72 23.34 5.33
N LYS A 189 -17.24 23.61 4.12
CA LYS A 189 -16.64 22.63 3.22
C LYS A 189 -15.43 23.25 2.52
N TRP A 190 -14.28 22.61 2.61
CA TRP A 190 -13.05 23.06 1.97
C TRP A 190 -12.35 21.95 1.21
N VAL A 191 -11.48 22.35 0.29
CA VAL A 191 -10.39 21.54 -0.24
C VAL A 191 -9.09 22.01 0.37
N VAL A 192 -8.27 21.06 0.78
CA VAL A 192 -6.91 21.29 1.32
C VAL A 192 -5.91 21.21 0.15
N LYS A 193 -4.99 22.17 0.05
CA LYS A 193 -3.80 22.06 -0.81
C LYS A 193 -2.54 22.07 0.07
N ASP A 194 -1.60 21.17 -0.21
CA ASP A 194 -0.27 21.21 0.42
C ASP A 194 0.53 22.40 -0.10
N SER A 195 1.03 23.24 0.80
CA SER A 195 1.98 24.30 0.47
C SER A 195 3.37 23.70 0.28
N ALA A 196 3.90 23.83 -0.93
CA ALA A 196 5.29 23.51 -1.24
C ALA A 196 6.23 24.40 -0.39
N SER A 197 7.24 23.76 0.20
CA SER A 197 8.38 24.30 0.95
C SER A 197 8.65 25.81 0.80
N THR A 198 8.48 26.56 1.89
CA THR A 198 9.28 27.77 2.15
C THR A 198 10.03 27.61 3.46
N SER A 199 11.35 27.59 3.32
CA SER A 199 12.32 27.74 4.38
C SER A 199 12.11 29.06 5.10
N ASP A 200 11.72 29.03 6.37
CA ASP A 200 12.27 29.95 7.36
C ASP A 200 12.10 29.37 8.76
N ALA A 201 13.25 29.09 9.38
CA ALA A 201 13.37 28.69 10.76
C ALA A 201 13.29 29.93 11.66
N SER A 202 12.24 30.06 12.46
CA SER A 202 12.34 30.65 13.80
C SER A 202 11.07 30.43 14.65
N TYR A 203 11.25 29.66 15.73
CA TYR A 203 10.50 29.69 17.00
C TYR A 203 8.96 29.70 16.98
N SER A 204 8.34 28.54 17.19
CA SER A 204 7.47 28.25 18.35
C SER A 204 6.80 26.87 18.24
N LEU A 205 6.48 26.28 19.39
CA LEU A 205 6.03 24.90 19.58
C LEU A 205 4.74 24.53 18.83
N SER A 206 4.74 23.31 18.24
CA SER A 206 3.71 22.59 17.46
C SER A 206 3.78 22.79 15.93
N PRO A 207 4.03 21.72 15.13
CA PRO A 207 3.91 21.81 13.68
C PRO A 207 2.42 21.76 13.32
N VAL A 208 1.76 22.91 13.32
CA VAL A 208 0.66 23.11 12.38
C VAL A 208 1.32 23.77 11.18
N THR A 209 1.69 22.96 10.19
CA THR A 209 1.94 23.44 8.82
C THR A 209 0.80 24.39 8.46
N SER A 210 1.10 25.56 7.88
CA SER A 210 0.06 26.45 7.36
C SER A 210 -0.70 25.70 6.26
N ILE A 211 -1.87 25.18 6.62
CA ILE A 211 -2.76 24.44 5.73
C ILE A 211 -3.55 25.47 4.93
N ASP A 212 -3.33 25.51 3.62
CA ASP A 212 -4.13 26.37 2.74
C ASP A 212 -5.48 25.71 2.47
N LEU A 213 -6.55 26.37 2.93
CA LEU A 213 -7.93 25.92 2.81
C LEU A 213 -8.66 26.75 1.76
N PHE A 214 -9.19 26.09 0.73
CA PHE A 214 -9.98 26.71 -0.32
C PHE A 214 -11.44 26.28 -0.19
N GLU A 215 -12.38 27.24 -0.20
CA GLU A 215 -13.80 26.92 -0.08
C GLU A 215 -14.33 26.21 -1.32
N ILE A 216 -15.19 25.20 -1.13
CA ILE A 216 -15.85 24.51 -2.23
C ILE A 216 -16.91 25.45 -2.81
N LEU A 217 -16.78 25.77 -4.09
CA LEU A 217 -17.58 26.81 -4.75
C LEU A 217 -19.05 26.40 -4.90
N GLU A 218 -19.31 25.12 -5.18
CA GLU A 218 -20.66 24.62 -5.38
C GLU A 218 -20.72 23.11 -5.15
N VAL A 219 -21.83 22.62 -4.58
CA VAL A 219 -22.13 21.19 -4.44
C VAL A 219 -23.58 20.95 -4.79
N SER A 220 -23.88 19.89 -5.54
CA SER A 220 -25.25 19.52 -5.90
C SER A 220 -25.46 18.02 -5.84
N ALA A 221 -26.62 17.58 -5.34
CA ALA A 221 -27.05 16.17 -5.41
C ALA A 221 -27.24 15.69 -6.86
N HIS A 222 -27.48 16.62 -7.79
CA HIS A 222 -27.62 16.32 -9.20
C HIS A 222 -27.12 17.46 -10.07
N ARG A 223 -26.11 17.20 -10.91
CA ARG A 223 -25.73 18.09 -12.00
C ARG A 223 -25.21 17.30 -13.20
N LEU A 224 -25.54 17.80 -14.38
CA LEU A 224 -25.14 17.17 -15.64
C LEU A 224 -23.84 17.81 -16.15
N PRO A 225 -22.89 17.03 -16.71
CA PRO A 225 -21.66 17.57 -17.31
C PRO A 225 -21.91 18.54 -18.48
N TYR A 226 -23.08 18.42 -19.13
CA TYR A 226 -23.45 19.26 -20.26
C TYR A 226 -24.96 19.33 -20.45
N SER A 227 -25.46 20.45 -21.01
CA SER A 227 -26.90 20.74 -21.11
C SER A 227 -27.69 19.82 -22.05
N LEU A 228 -27.03 19.15 -23.01
CA LEU A 228 -27.66 18.13 -23.87
C LEU A 228 -27.30 16.69 -23.46
N PHE A 229 -26.74 16.51 -22.25
CA PHE A 229 -26.54 15.21 -21.65
C PHE A 229 -27.86 14.75 -21.04
N LYS A 230 -28.37 13.59 -21.42
CA LYS A 230 -29.60 13.01 -20.84
C LYS A 230 -29.23 11.75 -20.09
N THR A 231 -29.75 11.59 -18.90
CA THR A 231 -29.45 10.43 -18.05
C THR A 231 -30.65 9.99 -17.24
N ASN A 232 -30.66 8.70 -16.89
CA ASN A 232 -31.63 8.04 -16.04
C ASN A 232 -31.22 7.99 -14.55
N VAL A 233 -30.01 8.42 -14.20
CA VAL A 233 -29.49 8.40 -12.81
C VAL A 233 -29.16 9.80 -12.30
N LYS A 234 -29.20 9.99 -10.99
CA LYS A 234 -28.69 11.22 -10.36
C LYS A 234 -27.18 11.18 -10.31
N ILE A 235 -26.53 12.24 -10.79
CA ILE A 235 -25.07 12.45 -10.76
C ILE A 235 -24.70 13.50 -9.69
N PRO A 236 -24.12 13.11 -8.54
CA PRO A 236 -23.56 14.04 -7.57
C PRO A 236 -22.46 14.90 -8.18
N TYR A 237 -22.33 16.13 -7.70
CA TYR A 237 -21.43 17.14 -8.27
C TYR A 237 -20.74 17.98 -7.21
N ILE A 238 -19.45 18.23 -7.44
CA ILE A 238 -18.61 19.15 -6.65
C ILE A 238 -17.85 20.08 -7.59
N LYS A 239 -17.98 21.39 -7.38
CA LYS A 239 -17.23 22.43 -8.07
C LYS A 239 -16.06 22.90 -7.23
N LEU A 240 -14.86 22.71 -7.74
CA LEU A 240 -13.62 23.26 -7.20
C LEU A 240 -13.18 24.47 -8.01
N GLU A 241 -12.13 25.15 -7.55
CA GLU A 241 -11.57 26.33 -8.20
C GLU A 241 -11.13 26.08 -9.66
N HIS A 242 -10.43 24.97 -9.90
CA HIS A 242 -9.89 24.63 -11.23
C HIS A 242 -10.54 23.39 -11.85
N ASN A 243 -11.31 22.61 -11.09
CA ASN A 243 -11.83 21.32 -11.52
C ASN A 243 -13.31 21.15 -11.14
N GLU A 244 -14.07 20.44 -11.97
CA GLU A 244 -15.41 19.99 -11.67
C GLU A 244 -15.44 18.46 -11.58
N LEU A 245 -16.07 17.93 -10.53
CA LEU A 245 -16.19 16.50 -10.27
C LEU A 245 -17.63 16.07 -10.46
N PHE A 246 -17.86 15.12 -11.36
CA PHE A 246 -19.14 14.48 -11.58
C PHE A 246 -19.03 13.00 -11.23
N PHE A 247 -19.78 12.55 -10.24
CA PHE A 247 -19.75 11.17 -9.77
C PHE A 247 -20.76 10.34 -10.58
N LEU A 248 -20.27 9.64 -11.61
CA LEU A 248 -21.03 8.71 -12.43
C LEU A 248 -21.16 7.36 -11.70
N PRO A 249 -21.99 6.41 -12.16
CA PRO A 249 -22.22 5.15 -11.44
C PRO A 249 -21.01 4.23 -11.20
N ASP A 250 -19.97 4.34 -12.02
CA ASP A 250 -18.77 3.49 -12.00
C ASP A 250 -17.46 4.31 -11.99
N SER A 251 -17.54 5.64 -12.05
CA SER A 251 -16.39 6.50 -12.30
C SER A 251 -16.64 7.97 -11.90
N ILE A 252 -15.55 8.70 -11.66
CA ILE A 252 -15.56 10.15 -11.49
C ILE A 252 -15.08 10.80 -12.79
N LEU A 253 -15.94 11.62 -13.39
CA LEU A 253 -15.54 12.51 -14.47
C LEU A 253 -15.01 13.81 -13.87
N ILE A 254 -13.75 14.10 -14.18
CA ILE A 254 -13.04 15.29 -13.76
C ILE A 254 -12.87 16.19 -14.97
N GLN A 255 -13.45 17.39 -14.92
CA GLN A 255 -13.28 18.39 -15.97
C GLN A 255 -12.41 19.54 -15.46
N ASN A 256 -11.30 19.79 -16.15
CA ASN A 256 -10.45 20.93 -15.85
C ASN A 256 -10.99 22.20 -16.52
N LEU A 257 -11.30 23.23 -15.72
CA LEU A 257 -11.94 24.46 -16.18
C LEU A 257 -11.01 25.36 -17.02
N GLN A 258 -9.68 25.21 -16.90
CA GLN A 258 -8.70 26.03 -17.61
C GLN A 258 -8.30 25.44 -18.96
N SER A 259 -8.06 24.13 -19.01
CA SER A 259 -7.58 23.42 -20.20
C SER A 259 -8.71 22.79 -21.04
N ASP A 260 -9.95 22.80 -20.53
CA ASP A 260 -11.10 22.07 -21.10
C ASP A 260 -10.80 20.57 -21.35
N SER A 261 -9.89 20.00 -20.53
CA SER A 261 -9.51 18.59 -20.55
C SER A 261 -10.40 17.77 -19.62
N TYR A 262 -10.49 16.47 -19.92
CA TYR A 262 -11.34 15.52 -19.22
C TYR A 262 -10.53 14.31 -18.81
N ASN A 263 -10.65 13.94 -17.53
CA ASN A 263 -10.12 12.69 -17.00
C ASN A 263 -11.27 11.88 -16.41
N LEU A 264 -11.27 10.59 -16.68
CA LEU A 264 -12.26 9.66 -16.12
C LEU A 264 -11.53 8.70 -15.20
N VAL A 265 -11.83 8.75 -13.92
CA VAL A 265 -11.19 7.92 -12.89
C VAL A 265 -12.19 6.86 -12.45
N LYS A 266 -11.87 5.58 -12.63
CA LYS A 266 -12.79 4.48 -12.26
C LYS A 266 -12.85 4.30 -10.75
N PHE A 267 -14.01 3.93 -10.22
CA PHE A 267 -14.18 3.63 -8.80
C PHE A 267 -13.27 2.49 -8.34
N SER A 268 -13.04 1.49 -9.19
CA SER A 268 -12.11 0.39 -8.96
C SER A 268 -10.63 0.80 -8.75
N THR A 269 -10.29 2.06 -9.02
CA THR A 269 -8.94 2.62 -8.80
C THR A 269 -8.87 3.54 -7.59
N LEU A 270 -10.01 3.87 -6.97
CA LEU A 270 -10.11 4.86 -5.91
C LEU A 270 -9.94 4.21 -4.53
N SER A 271 -9.34 4.96 -3.63
CA SER A 271 -9.22 4.68 -2.21
C SER A 271 -9.39 5.99 -1.45
N SER A 272 -9.87 5.92 -0.22
CA SER A 272 -10.10 7.09 0.62
C SER A 272 -9.56 6.86 2.02
N ASP A 273 -9.09 7.95 2.63
CA ASP A 273 -8.60 7.99 4.01
C ASP A 273 -9.37 9.09 4.75
N SER A 274 -9.74 8.87 5.99
CA SER A 274 -10.40 9.92 6.79
C SER A 274 -9.89 10.00 8.22
N PHE A 275 -9.75 11.22 8.75
CA PHE A 275 -9.32 11.44 10.13
C PHE A 275 -9.88 12.74 10.72
N TYR A 276 -9.95 12.80 12.05
CA TYR A 276 -10.42 13.98 12.77
C TYR A 276 -9.33 15.05 12.84
N VAL A 277 -9.73 16.30 12.71
CA VAL A 277 -8.86 17.47 12.80
C VAL A 277 -9.39 18.43 13.86
N ARG A 278 -8.50 18.86 14.75
CA ARG A 278 -8.76 19.93 15.72
C ARG A 278 -8.62 21.28 15.02
N PHE A 279 -9.72 21.83 14.54
CA PHE A 279 -9.72 23.07 13.76
C PHE A 279 -10.05 24.28 14.66
N ARG A 280 -9.23 25.34 14.59
CA ARG A 280 -9.48 26.59 15.31
C ARG A 280 -10.46 27.43 14.50
N GLU A 281 -11.65 27.66 15.02
CA GLU A 281 -12.66 28.44 14.32
C GLU A 281 -12.59 29.90 14.78
N TYR A 282 -12.00 30.74 13.92
CA TYR A 282 -11.85 32.17 14.19
C TYR A 282 -13.14 32.96 13.93
N ASN A 283 -14.08 32.37 13.19
CA ASN A 283 -15.37 32.96 12.87
C ASN A 283 -16.48 32.36 13.75
N GLN A 284 -17.74 32.52 13.33
CA GLN A 284 -18.86 31.86 13.99
C GLN A 284 -18.74 30.33 13.84
N VAL A 285 -18.83 29.63 14.97
CA VAL A 285 -18.83 28.16 15.00
C VAL A 285 -20.02 27.62 14.18
N PRO A 286 -19.77 26.75 13.19
CA PRO A 286 -20.84 26.12 12.45
C PRO A 286 -21.76 25.31 13.37
N LYS A 287 -23.06 25.30 13.08
CA LYS A 287 -24.06 24.63 13.93
C LYS A 287 -23.90 23.11 13.96
N ASP A 288 -23.29 22.56 12.93
CA ASP A 288 -23.01 21.15 12.75
C ASP A 288 -21.63 20.71 13.31
N ALA A 289 -20.78 21.67 13.69
CA ALA A 289 -19.46 21.41 14.25
C ALA A 289 -19.53 21.19 15.77
N LYS A 290 -18.84 20.15 16.25
CA LYS A 290 -18.70 19.89 17.69
C LYS A 290 -17.51 20.67 18.24
N VAL A 291 -17.77 21.62 19.15
CA VAL A 291 -16.69 22.27 19.94
C VAL A 291 -16.14 21.25 20.94
N ILE A 292 -14.83 21.01 20.87
CA ILE A 292 -14.13 20.02 21.72
C ILE A 292 -13.22 20.68 22.75
N ASP A 293 -12.76 21.90 22.50
CA ASP A 293 -11.85 22.62 23.38
C ASP A 293 -11.91 24.13 23.08
N TYR A 294 -11.23 24.93 23.88
CA TYR A 294 -11.05 26.36 23.65
C TYR A 294 -9.57 26.73 23.78
N THR A 295 -9.13 27.63 22.92
CA THR A 295 -7.83 28.28 23.03
C THR A 295 -8.01 29.79 23.13
N TYR A 296 -6.92 30.54 23.22
CA TYR A 296 -6.93 31.99 23.25
C TYR A 296 -6.17 32.54 22.05
N LYS A 297 -6.59 33.71 21.57
CA LYS A 297 -5.95 34.41 20.44
C LYS A 297 -4.45 34.66 20.69
N HIS A 298 -4.07 34.93 21.93
CA HIS A 298 -2.69 35.11 22.38
C HIS A 298 -2.42 34.23 23.62
N LEU A 299 -1.36 33.42 23.55
CA LEU A 299 -0.98 32.46 24.60
C LEU A 299 0.40 32.80 25.17
N ASN A 300 0.57 32.61 26.47
CA ASN A 300 1.86 32.54 27.13
C ASN A 300 2.58 31.22 26.76
N LYS A 301 3.90 31.14 27.01
CA LYS A 301 4.70 29.92 26.75
C LYS A 301 4.18 28.64 27.43
N ASN A 302 3.40 28.79 28.50
CA ASN A 302 2.77 27.69 29.26
C ASN A 302 1.33 27.37 28.80
N GLY A 303 0.83 28.00 27.73
CA GLY A 303 -0.52 27.78 27.21
C GLY A 303 -1.64 28.52 27.96
N SER A 304 -1.32 29.35 28.96
CA SER A 304 -2.32 30.22 29.60
C SER A 304 -2.58 31.48 28.76
N PRO A 305 -3.76 32.13 28.88
CA PRO A 305 -4.05 33.38 28.17
C PRO A 305 -3.02 34.45 28.51
N ASP A 306 -2.42 35.08 27.48
CA ASP A 306 -1.56 36.24 27.66
C ASP A 306 -2.41 37.48 27.99
N LEU A 307 -2.36 37.91 29.25
CA LEU A 307 -3.17 39.02 29.78
C LEU A 307 -2.65 40.41 29.34
N ARG A 308 -1.52 40.49 28.64
CA ARG A 308 -0.98 41.76 28.12
C ARG A 308 -1.74 42.26 26.90
N PHE A 309 -2.46 41.38 26.21
CA PHE A 309 -3.30 41.72 25.07
C PHE A 309 -4.74 41.94 25.55
N SER A 310 -5.23 43.17 25.43
CA SER A 310 -6.62 43.50 25.77
C SER A 310 -7.64 42.85 24.83
N ASP A 311 -7.23 42.48 23.61
CA ASP A 311 -8.02 41.74 22.62
C ASP A 311 -7.64 40.25 22.58
N ASN A 312 -7.66 39.59 23.74
CA ASN A 312 -7.36 38.16 23.85
C ASN A 312 -8.62 37.32 24.02
N SER A 313 -9.40 37.21 22.94
CA SER A 313 -10.64 36.44 22.93
C SER A 313 -10.39 34.93 22.97
N LYS A 314 -11.34 34.19 23.57
CA LYS A 314 -11.39 32.73 23.50
C LYS A 314 -11.78 32.31 22.09
N ILE A 315 -11.01 31.41 21.50
CA ILE A 315 -11.22 30.81 20.18
C ILE A 315 -11.68 29.37 20.39
N PRO A 316 -12.86 28.97 19.89
CA PRO A 316 -13.31 27.58 19.96
C PRO A 316 -12.46 26.68 19.05
N ILE A 317 -12.08 25.52 19.56
CA ILE A 317 -11.49 24.43 18.80
C ILE A 317 -12.60 23.43 18.51
N CYS A 318 -12.89 23.23 17.24
CA CYS A 318 -13.94 22.35 16.75
C CYS A 318 -13.36 21.08 16.15
N SER A 319 -14.10 19.98 16.27
CA SER A 319 -13.78 18.71 15.60
C SER A 319 -14.31 18.75 14.18
N TYR A 320 -13.40 18.82 13.22
CA TYR A 320 -13.67 18.70 11.79
C TYR A 320 -13.23 17.32 11.29
N ARG A 321 -13.68 16.93 10.10
CA ARG A 321 -13.21 15.71 9.43
C ARG A 321 -12.49 16.05 8.14
N ARG A 322 -11.37 15.38 7.93
CA ARG A 322 -10.56 15.49 6.73
C ARG A 322 -10.62 14.16 6.00
N ASN A 323 -11.02 14.21 4.73
CA ASN A 323 -11.23 13.06 3.88
C ASN A 323 -10.37 13.20 2.63
N THR A 324 -9.47 12.25 2.40
CA THR A 324 -8.63 12.20 1.20
C THR A 324 -9.19 11.15 0.27
N LEU A 325 -9.33 11.45 -1.02
CA LEU A 325 -9.72 10.53 -2.07
C LEU A 325 -8.58 10.43 -3.08
N LYS A 326 -7.96 9.27 -3.17
CA LYS A 326 -6.77 8.98 -3.99
C LYS A 326 -7.11 7.94 -5.06
N SER A 327 -6.47 8.02 -6.22
CA SER A 327 -6.48 6.99 -7.25
C SER A 327 -5.09 6.38 -7.42
N THR A 328 -5.03 5.10 -7.77
CA THR A 328 -3.79 4.43 -8.21
C THR A 328 -3.15 5.09 -9.45
N GLU A 329 -3.91 5.88 -10.21
CA GLU A 329 -3.43 6.66 -11.35
C GLU A 329 -2.74 7.98 -10.96
N GLY A 330 -2.46 8.20 -9.66
CA GLY A 330 -1.70 9.35 -9.15
C GLY A 330 -2.55 10.61 -8.86
N PHE A 331 -3.86 10.47 -8.85
CA PHE A 331 -4.81 11.54 -8.55
C PHE A 331 -5.14 11.58 -7.04
N SER A 332 -5.28 12.77 -6.44
CA SER A 332 -5.65 12.94 -5.02
C SER A 332 -6.43 14.24 -4.78
N PHE A 333 -7.54 14.16 -4.05
CA PHE A 333 -8.24 15.33 -3.49
C PHE A 333 -8.42 15.17 -1.99
N GLU A 334 -8.19 16.25 -1.25
CA GLU A 334 -8.38 16.29 0.19
C GLU A 334 -9.47 17.31 0.53
N PHE A 335 -10.53 16.83 1.18
CA PHE A 335 -11.70 17.59 1.59
C PHE A 335 -11.71 17.75 3.10
N MET A 336 -12.18 18.90 3.60
CA MET A 336 -12.39 19.14 5.02
C MET A 336 -13.79 19.66 5.29
N THR A 337 -14.51 19.05 6.23
CA THR A 337 -15.93 19.36 6.52
C THR A 337 -16.16 19.61 8.01
N SER A 338 -17.06 20.55 8.32
CA SER A 338 -17.49 20.83 9.70
C SER A 338 -18.29 19.68 10.31
N LEU A 339 -19.11 19.00 9.50
CA LEU A 339 -19.82 17.80 9.93
C LEU A 339 -18.87 16.59 9.85
N PRO A 340 -18.56 15.90 10.96
CA PRO A 340 -17.45 14.95 10.97
C PRO A 340 -17.65 13.61 10.25
N TYR A 341 -18.82 13.37 9.64
CA TYR A 341 -19.16 12.15 8.90
C TYR A 341 -19.74 12.47 7.51
N ALA A 342 -19.49 13.69 7.03
CA ALA A 342 -20.14 14.25 5.86
C ALA A 342 -19.87 13.43 4.57
N LEU A 343 -18.66 12.89 4.42
CA LEU A 343 -18.20 12.18 3.23
C LEU A 343 -17.87 10.70 3.48
N ASP A 344 -17.74 10.27 4.73
CA ASP A 344 -17.26 8.95 5.11
C ASP A 344 -18.08 7.82 4.45
N ASN A 345 -19.41 7.84 4.59
CA ASN A 345 -20.27 6.85 3.95
C ASN A 345 -20.33 7.00 2.42
N PHE A 346 -20.13 8.22 1.91
CA PHE A 346 -20.15 8.49 0.47
C PHE A 346 -18.94 7.87 -0.22
N PHE A 347 -17.73 8.09 0.32
CA PHE A 347 -16.50 7.52 -0.21
C PHE A 347 -16.41 6.02 0.00
N LEU A 348 -16.87 5.51 1.14
CA LEU A 348 -16.98 4.05 1.36
C LEU A 348 -17.87 3.37 0.31
N ASN A 349 -19.01 3.98 -0.04
CA ASN A 349 -19.89 3.42 -1.08
C ASN A 349 -19.26 3.48 -2.47
N ILE A 350 -18.46 4.51 -2.77
CA ILE A 350 -17.68 4.59 -4.02
C ILE A 350 -16.67 3.45 -4.12
N GLU A 351 -15.88 3.22 -3.06
CA GLU A 351 -14.92 2.11 -3.01
C GLU A 351 -15.61 0.76 -3.11
N THR A 352 -16.73 0.59 -2.40
CA THR A 352 -17.53 -0.64 -2.44
C THR A 352 -17.98 -0.94 -3.88
N LEU A 353 -18.51 0.06 -4.59
CA LEU A 353 -18.89 -0.08 -6.00
C LEU A 353 -17.68 -0.44 -6.90
N GLY A 354 -16.49 0.09 -6.59
CA GLY A 354 -15.24 -0.25 -7.26
C GLY A 354 -14.80 -1.71 -7.02
N ALA A 355 -14.90 -2.21 -5.79
CA ALA A 355 -14.53 -3.57 -5.42
C ALA A 355 -15.42 -4.61 -6.12
N PHE A 356 -16.75 -4.39 -6.18
CA PHE A 356 -17.69 -5.24 -6.92
C PHE A 356 -17.38 -5.29 -8.43
N GLU A 357 -16.82 -4.22 -9.00
CA GLU A 357 -16.37 -4.22 -10.40
C GLU A 357 -15.15 -5.15 -10.60
N ASN A 358 -14.23 -5.16 -9.64
CA ASN A 358 -13.02 -5.99 -9.68
C ASN A 358 -13.32 -7.47 -9.45
N ASP A 359 -14.14 -7.81 -8.44
CA ASP A 359 -14.56 -9.19 -8.15
C ASP A 359 -15.29 -9.84 -9.33
N ARG A 360 -16.06 -9.05 -10.08
CA ARG A 360 -16.77 -9.55 -11.27
C ARG A 360 -15.85 -9.78 -12.45
N LYS A 361 -14.80 -8.96 -12.65
CA LYS A 361 -13.78 -9.25 -13.68
C LYS A 361 -13.08 -10.57 -13.39
N VAL A 362 -12.86 -10.87 -12.11
CA VAL A 362 -12.31 -12.15 -11.64
C VAL A 362 -13.32 -13.29 -11.85
N SER A 363 -14.59 -13.11 -11.48
CA SER A 363 -15.67 -14.10 -11.69
C SER A 363 -15.97 -14.40 -13.16
N ASP A 364 -15.98 -13.37 -14.03
CA ASP A 364 -16.15 -13.50 -15.48
C ASP A 364 -14.91 -14.19 -16.13
N HIS A 365 -13.72 -14.01 -15.55
CA HIS A 365 -12.53 -14.78 -15.94
C HIS A 365 -12.59 -16.24 -15.48
N ILE A 366 -13.12 -16.49 -14.29
CA ILE A 366 -13.28 -17.84 -13.71
C ILE A 366 -14.36 -18.63 -14.46
N SER A 367 -15.45 -17.99 -14.89
CA SER A 367 -16.56 -18.65 -15.59
C SER A 367 -16.25 -19.05 -17.05
N LEU A 368 -15.08 -18.68 -17.58
CA LEU A 368 -14.53 -19.22 -18.83
C LEU A 368 -13.77 -20.54 -18.65
N GLN A 369 -13.72 -21.09 -17.42
CA GLN A 369 -13.16 -22.41 -17.14
C GLN A 369 -14.28 -23.42 -16.78
N PRO A 370 -14.44 -24.54 -17.53
CA PRO A 370 -15.67 -25.33 -17.51
C PRO A 370 -15.91 -26.23 -16.28
N ASN A 371 -15.05 -26.21 -15.24
CA ASN A 371 -15.02 -27.28 -14.24
C ASN A 371 -15.33 -26.87 -12.78
N LEU A 372 -16.01 -25.75 -12.52
CA LEU A 372 -16.40 -25.37 -11.16
C LEU A 372 -17.85 -24.86 -11.11
N LYS A 373 -18.80 -25.79 -11.25
CA LYS A 373 -20.18 -25.60 -10.80
C LYS A 373 -20.48 -26.72 -9.82
N GLU A 374 -20.65 -26.41 -8.55
CA GLU A 374 -21.82 -26.88 -7.79
C GLU A 374 -21.91 -26.38 -6.34
N ILE A 375 -23.15 -26.00 -5.98
CA ILE A 375 -23.77 -26.00 -4.65
C ILE A 375 -23.78 -24.67 -3.85
N ILE A 376 -24.81 -23.88 -4.18
CA ILE A 376 -25.54 -22.96 -3.30
C ILE A 376 -26.58 -23.78 -2.53
N VAL A 377 -26.66 -23.67 -1.19
CA VAL A 377 -27.90 -23.88 -0.41
C VAL A 377 -27.87 -23.03 0.87
N GLU A 378 -28.89 -22.19 1.04
CA GLU A 378 -29.21 -21.38 2.23
C GLU A 378 -29.73 -22.21 3.41
N LYS A 379 -29.49 -21.74 4.64
CA LYS A 379 -30.39 -21.99 5.79
C LYS A 379 -30.23 -20.92 6.88
N GLU A 380 -31.34 -20.25 7.21
CA GLU A 380 -31.50 -19.32 8.34
C GLU A 380 -31.63 -20.06 9.69
N VAL A 381 -31.06 -19.51 10.77
CA VAL A 381 -31.31 -19.93 12.18
C VAL A 381 -31.19 -18.70 13.13
N PRO A 382 -31.97 -18.59 14.23
CA PRO A 382 -32.46 -17.32 14.79
C PRO A 382 -31.64 -16.72 15.95
N ILE A 383 -31.97 -15.45 16.27
CA ILE A 383 -31.32 -14.55 17.25
C ILE A 383 -31.67 -14.90 18.72
N PRO A 384 -30.69 -14.93 19.66
CA PRO A 384 -30.96 -14.76 21.09
C PRO A 384 -30.37 -13.47 21.69
N LEU A 385 -31.03 -13.02 22.76
CA LEU A 385 -30.99 -11.72 23.42
C LEU A 385 -29.75 -11.46 24.32
N GLY A 386 -29.30 -10.19 24.34
CA GLY A 386 -28.79 -9.47 25.53
C GLY A 386 -27.36 -9.78 26.00
N SER A 387 -26.43 -8.82 25.84
CA SER A 387 -25.04 -8.90 26.35
C SER A 387 -24.79 -7.88 27.47
N MET A 388 -24.24 -8.35 28.60
CA MET A 388 -23.47 -7.53 29.57
C MET A 388 -22.56 -8.43 30.46
N ALA A 389 -21.26 -8.14 30.42
CA ALA A 389 -20.10 -8.46 31.31
C ALA A 389 -20.09 -9.74 32.18
N THR A 390 -19.16 -10.68 31.90
CA THR A 390 -19.12 -12.03 32.52
C THR A 390 -17.85 -12.38 33.32
N ASN A 391 -17.30 -11.49 34.14
CA ASN A 391 -16.07 -11.82 34.89
C ASN A 391 -16.02 -11.33 36.36
N ASN A 392 -16.92 -11.80 37.25
CA ASN A 392 -16.73 -11.50 38.67
C ASN A 392 -17.42 -12.41 39.72
N LEU A 393 -17.71 -13.69 39.47
CA LEU A 393 -18.35 -14.53 40.51
C LEU A 393 -17.44 -14.71 41.74
N ASP A 394 -17.95 -14.40 42.93
CA ASP A 394 -17.22 -14.45 44.19
C ASP A 394 -16.88 -15.91 44.58
N GLU A 395 -15.68 -16.15 45.14
CA GLU A 395 -15.16 -17.48 45.48
C GLU A 395 -16.12 -18.32 46.36
N TYR A 396 -16.97 -17.66 47.14
CA TYR A 396 -17.92 -18.30 48.03
C TYR A 396 -19.31 -18.54 47.43
N ILE A 397 -19.54 -18.22 46.15
CA ILE A 397 -20.87 -18.21 45.54
C ILE A 397 -21.57 -19.57 45.60
N ILE A 398 -20.84 -20.66 45.33
CA ILE A 398 -21.35 -22.03 45.38
C ILE A 398 -21.74 -22.39 46.82
N ARG A 399 -20.86 -22.07 47.77
CA ARG A 399 -21.09 -22.37 49.19
C ARG A 399 -22.24 -21.57 49.77
N ALA A 400 -22.40 -20.31 49.33
CA ALA A 400 -23.52 -19.46 49.69
C ALA A 400 -24.85 -20.03 49.18
N ALA A 401 -24.90 -20.48 47.91
CA ALA A 401 -26.09 -21.13 47.35
C ALA A 401 -26.45 -22.42 48.10
N GLU A 402 -25.47 -23.27 48.41
CA GLU A 402 -25.68 -24.49 49.21
C GLU A 402 -26.26 -24.17 50.60
N ILE A 403 -25.76 -23.13 51.27
CA ILE A 403 -26.26 -22.69 52.58
C ILE A 403 -27.71 -22.19 52.48
N MET A 404 -28.07 -21.49 51.40
CA MET A 404 -29.45 -21.00 51.20
C MET A 404 -30.43 -22.15 50.92
N ILE A 405 -30.02 -23.13 50.12
CA ILE A 405 -30.80 -24.34 49.84
C ILE A 405 -30.99 -25.15 51.13
N ALA A 406 -29.92 -25.37 51.89
CA ALA A 406 -29.97 -26.12 53.14
C ALA A 406 -30.89 -25.47 54.19
N ASN A 407 -30.94 -24.14 54.23
CA ASN A 407 -31.79 -23.38 55.15
C ASN A 407 -33.16 -23.01 54.56
N ASN A 408 -33.47 -23.49 53.35
CA ASN A 408 -34.67 -23.17 52.58
C ASN A 408 -35.05 -21.68 52.58
N SER A 409 -34.04 -20.80 52.56
CA SER A 409 -34.21 -19.34 52.66
C SER A 409 -33.00 -18.60 52.09
N ALA A 410 -33.24 -17.58 51.27
CA ALA A 410 -32.18 -16.74 50.72
C ALA A 410 -31.83 -15.58 51.67
N SER A 411 -31.50 -15.92 52.92
CA SER A 411 -31.18 -14.92 53.96
C SER A 411 -29.71 -14.49 53.88
N PRO A 412 -29.41 -13.21 53.58
CA PRO A 412 -28.03 -12.72 53.55
C PRO A 412 -27.33 -12.88 54.91
N SER A 413 -28.06 -12.68 56.00
CA SER A 413 -27.55 -12.85 57.37
C SER A 413 -27.23 -14.30 57.74
N ALA A 414 -27.84 -15.29 57.07
CA ALA A 414 -27.47 -16.69 57.25
C ALA A 414 -26.14 -17.01 56.56
N VAL A 415 -25.97 -16.54 55.33
CA VAL A 415 -24.72 -16.69 54.55
C VAL A 415 -23.55 -15.97 55.23
N GLN A 416 -23.78 -14.74 55.70
CA GLN A 416 -22.82 -13.95 56.46
C GLN A 416 -22.28 -14.70 57.68
N ARG A 417 -23.17 -15.30 58.49
CA ARG A 417 -22.81 -16.02 59.71
C ARG A 417 -22.09 -17.34 59.44
N HIS A 418 -22.51 -18.08 58.43
CA HIS A 418 -21.92 -19.40 58.11
C HIS A 418 -20.55 -19.27 57.42
N LEU A 419 -20.37 -18.26 56.57
CA LEU A 419 -19.13 -18.03 55.85
C LEU A 419 -18.17 -17.07 56.55
N LYS A 420 -18.61 -16.39 57.61
CA LYS A 420 -17.84 -15.39 58.39
C LYS A 420 -17.25 -14.27 57.50
N ILE A 421 -17.99 -13.84 56.49
CA ILE A 421 -17.61 -12.76 55.57
C ILE A 421 -18.39 -11.47 55.86
N GLY A 422 -17.93 -10.31 55.39
CA GLY A 422 -18.58 -9.01 55.63
C GLY A 422 -19.86 -8.81 54.80
N TYR A 423 -20.84 -8.05 55.33
CA TYR A 423 -22.15 -7.84 54.70
C TYR A 423 -22.10 -7.25 53.29
N ASN A 424 -21.15 -6.37 52.98
CA ASN A 424 -20.98 -5.81 51.63
C ASN A 424 -20.61 -6.89 50.60
N ARG A 425 -19.79 -7.86 51.01
CA ARG A 425 -19.40 -8.99 50.16
C ARG A 425 -20.55 -9.96 49.97
N VAL A 426 -21.33 -10.20 51.04
CA VAL A 426 -22.57 -10.98 50.97
C VAL A 426 -23.57 -10.35 50.01
N GLY A 427 -23.73 -9.02 50.04
CA GLY A 427 -24.60 -8.31 49.08
C GLY A 427 -24.23 -8.61 47.63
N ARG A 428 -22.93 -8.52 47.28
CA ARG A 428 -22.45 -8.86 45.94
C ARG A 428 -22.71 -10.33 45.57
N ILE A 429 -22.52 -11.24 46.52
CA ILE A 429 -22.84 -12.67 46.32
C ILE A 429 -24.33 -12.87 46.05
N MET A 430 -25.22 -12.17 46.78
CA MET A 430 -26.66 -12.24 46.54
C MET A 430 -27.02 -11.77 45.12
N ASP A 431 -26.43 -10.65 44.67
CA ASP A 431 -26.68 -10.08 43.34
C ASP A 431 -26.22 -11.04 42.23
N GLN A 432 -25.10 -11.71 42.42
CA GLN A 432 -24.61 -12.71 41.47
C GLN A 432 -25.47 -13.97 41.45
N LEU A 433 -25.96 -14.43 42.61
CA LEU A 433 -26.89 -15.55 42.68
C LEU A 433 -28.25 -15.22 42.04
N GLU A 434 -28.65 -13.95 42.05
CA GLU A 434 -29.84 -13.48 41.34
C GLU A 434 -29.63 -13.50 39.83
N MET A 435 -28.48 -13.02 39.35
CA MET A 435 -28.11 -13.11 37.94
C MET A 435 -28.05 -14.55 37.43
N LEU A 436 -27.58 -15.48 38.25
CA LEU A 436 -27.54 -16.91 37.94
C LEU A 436 -28.92 -17.59 38.03
N GLY A 437 -29.98 -16.85 38.38
CA GLY A 437 -31.34 -17.39 38.55
C GLY A 437 -31.49 -18.34 39.73
N VAL A 438 -30.56 -18.35 40.68
CA VAL A 438 -30.60 -19.16 41.90
C VAL A 438 -31.55 -18.53 42.93
N VAL A 439 -31.54 -17.21 43.03
CA VAL A 439 -32.48 -16.42 43.86
C VAL A 439 -33.24 -15.43 42.96
N GLY A 440 -34.46 -15.09 43.35
CA GLY A 440 -35.28 -14.10 42.63
C GLY A 440 -34.95 -12.67 43.06
N PRO A 441 -35.54 -11.68 42.37
CA PRO A 441 -35.36 -10.27 42.69
C PRO A 441 -35.75 -9.94 44.13
N PHE A 442 -35.15 -8.87 44.68
CA PHE A 442 -35.38 -8.46 46.06
C PHE A 442 -36.81 -7.97 46.28
N GLU A 443 -37.63 -8.82 46.89
CA GLU A 443 -38.94 -8.49 47.45
C GLU A 443 -38.85 -8.57 48.98
N MET A 444 -39.33 -7.55 49.71
CA MET A 444 -39.28 -7.58 51.18
C MET A 444 -40.15 -8.73 51.72
N PRO A 445 -39.66 -9.53 52.71
CA PRO A 445 -38.50 -9.27 53.56
C PRO A 445 -37.17 -9.94 53.12
N HIS A 446 -37.17 -10.91 52.20
CA HIS A 446 -35.97 -11.58 51.66
C HIS A 446 -36.20 -12.05 50.21
N ARG A 447 -35.12 -12.20 49.42
CA ARG A 447 -35.18 -12.79 48.08
C ARG A 447 -35.81 -14.19 48.15
N LYS A 448 -36.64 -14.54 47.16
CA LYS A 448 -37.19 -15.90 47.06
C LYS A 448 -36.13 -16.83 46.47
N LEU A 449 -35.95 -18.00 47.05
CA LEU A 449 -35.06 -19.02 46.48
C LEU A 449 -35.78 -19.67 45.28
N LEU A 450 -35.17 -19.61 44.09
CA LEU A 450 -35.75 -20.14 42.86
C LEU A 450 -35.30 -21.58 42.57
N ILE A 451 -34.10 -21.94 43.05
CA ILE A 451 -33.55 -23.30 42.97
C ILE A 451 -33.47 -23.89 44.37
N THR A 452 -34.20 -24.97 44.61
CA THR A 452 -34.35 -25.59 45.94
C THR A 452 -33.66 -26.94 46.07
N ASP A 453 -32.97 -27.43 45.03
CA ASP A 453 -32.27 -28.71 45.05
C ASP A 453 -30.83 -28.61 44.52
N ILE A 454 -29.92 -29.32 45.19
CA ILE A 454 -28.48 -29.29 44.91
C ILE A 454 -28.13 -29.86 43.52
N PRO A 455 -28.76 -30.94 43.02
CA PRO A 455 -28.50 -31.44 41.66
C PRO A 455 -28.78 -30.40 40.58
N ARG A 456 -29.91 -29.68 40.66
CA ARG A 456 -30.26 -28.63 39.70
C ARG A 456 -29.39 -27.38 39.85
N LEU A 457 -28.96 -27.05 41.07
CA LEU A 457 -27.93 -26.01 41.27
C LEU A 457 -26.61 -26.38 40.57
N LYS A 458 -26.17 -27.65 40.69
CA LYS A 458 -24.97 -28.14 40.00
C LYS A 458 -25.15 -28.18 38.49
N GLU A 459 -26.35 -28.45 37.99
CA GLU A 459 -26.67 -28.39 36.55
C GLU A 459 -26.60 -26.95 36.02
N VAL A 460 -27.19 -25.98 36.73
CA VAL A 460 -27.13 -24.56 36.35
C VAL A 460 -25.70 -24.03 36.40
N LEU A 461 -24.92 -24.41 37.42
CA LEU A 461 -23.51 -24.02 37.54
C LEU A 461 -22.60 -24.77 36.55
N ASN A 462 -22.89 -26.04 36.23
CA ASN A 462 -22.16 -26.77 35.19
C ASN A 462 -22.46 -26.17 33.83
N ASN A 463 -23.71 -25.82 33.51
CA ASN A 463 -24.05 -25.12 32.27
C ASN A 463 -23.38 -23.74 32.18
N TYR A 464 -23.06 -23.12 33.32
CA TYR A 464 -22.24 -21.90 33.39
C TYR A 464 -20.74 -22.19 33.21
N ASN A 465 -20.20 -23.26 33.81
CA ASN A 465 -18.79 -23.67 33.68
C ASN A 465 -18.47 -24.38 32.34
N THR A 466 -19.47 -24.88 31.61
CA THR A 466 -19.35 -25.45 30.26
C THR A 466 -19.64 -24.43 29.17
N GLN A 467 -19.88 -23.16 29.52
CA GLN A 467 -19.57 -22.10 28.57
C GLN A 467 -18.06 -22.12 28.41
N PRO A 468 -17.52 -22.36 27.19
CA PRO A 468 -16.11 -22.07 26.97
C PRO A 468 -15.88 -20.64 27.44
N ARG A 469 -14.78 -20.41 28.16
CA ARG A 469 -14.25 -19.05 28.30
C ARG A 469 -14.19 -18.51 26.88
N LEU A 470 -15.17 -17.71 26.51
CA LEU A 470 -14.93 -16.60 25.62
C LEU A 470 -13.76 -15.94 26.34
N LEU A 471 -12.58 -15.99 25.72
CA LEU A 471 -11.65 -14.90 25.91
C LEU A 471 -12.58 -13.66 25.85
N GLU A 472 -12.66 -12.87 26.92
CA GLU A 472 -13.14 -11.50 26.80
C GLU A 472 -11.87 -10.70 26.56
N PRO A 473 -11.34 -10.72 25.33
CA PRO A 473 -10.21 -9.90 24.99
C PRO A 473 -10.64 -8.47 25.24
N SER A 474 -9.87 -7.78 26.07
CA SER A 474 -9.89 -6.33 26.08
C SER A 474 -9.34 -5.88 24.72
N PHE A 475 -10.18 -5.91 23.68
CA PHE A 475 -9.88 -5.31 22.39
C PHE A 475 -9.76 -3.81 22.60
N THR A 476 -8.55 -3.43 22.98
CA THR A 476 -8.11 -2.06 23.08
C THR A 476 -7.73 -1.57 21.68
N ASP A 477 -7.72 -0.25 21.48
CA ASP A 477 -7.24 0.33 20.23
C ASP A 477 -5.78 -0.10 19.94
N ASP A 478 -4.97 -0.34 20.98
CA ASP A 478 -3.60 -0.84 20.88
C ASP A 478 -3.54 -2.25 20.25
N TYR A 479 -4.46 -3.13 20.63
CA TYR A 479 -4.56 -4.48 20.06
C TYR A 479 -4.85 -4.45 18.55
N TYR A 480 -5.65 -3.49 18.14
CA TYR A 480 -6.03 -3.31 16.76
C TYR A 480 -4.92 -2.71 15.89
N ILE A 481 -4.12 -1.79 16.44
CA ILE A 481 -2.89 -1.30 15.78
C ILE A 481 -1.92 -2.45 15.53
N LEU A 482 -1.77 -3.37 16.50
CA LEU A 482 -0.92 -4.56 16.33
C LEU A 482 -1.42 -5.48 15.21
N LEU A 483 -2.75 -5.67 15.08
CA LEU A 483 -3.34 -6.43 13.97
C LEU A 483 -3.05 -5.79 12.61
N GLN A 484 -3.15 -4.46 12.48
CA GLN A 484 -2.81 -3.75 11.25
C GLN A 484 -1.34 -3.93 10.86
N GLU A 485 -0.45 -3.84 11.85
CA GLU A 485 0.99 -4.00 11.64
C GLU A 485 1.30 -5.42 11.15
N VAL A 486 0.70 -6.44 11.76
CA VAL A 486 0.83 -7.84 11.33
C VAL A 486 0.25 -8.06 9.95
N ALA A 487 -0.91 -7.47 9.64
CA ALA A 487 -1.51 -7.57 8.30
C ALA A 487 -0.60 -6.96 7.21
N LYS A 488 0.02 -5.83 7.50
CA LYS A 488 0.98 -5.16 6.60
C LYS A 488 2.25 -5.99 6.41
N GLN A 489 2.79 -6.53 7.48
CA GLN A 489 3.95 -7.43 7.43
C GLN A 489 3.60 -8.68 6.60
N PHE A 490 2.46 -9.31 6.86
CA PHE A 490 1.99 -10.49 6.13
C PHE A 490 1.87 -10.20 4.62
N SER A 491 1.19 -9.12 4.23
CA SER A 491 1.03 -8.73 2.83
C SER A 491 2.38 -8.49 2.14
N THR A 492 3.34 -7.90 2.86
CA THR A 492 4.70 -7.68 2.36
C THR A 492 5.40 -9.01 2.09
N VAL A 493 5.36 -9.96 3.03
CA VAL A 493 5.97 -11.29 2.86
C VAL A 493 5.34 -12.05 1.70
N ILE A 494 4.01 -12.02 1.59
CA ILE A 494 3.27 -12.68 0.50
C ILE A 494 3.62 -12.08 -0.86
N SER A 495 3.70 -10.76 -0.98
CA SER A 495 4.12 -10.13 -2.24
C SER A 495 5.55 -10.52 -2.65
N LYS A 496 6.48 -10.69 -1.69
CA LYS A 496 7.83 -11.20 -1.95
C LYS A 496 7.80 -12.64 -2.46
N ILE A 497 7.03 -13.54 -1.82
CA ILE A 497 6.89 -14.94 -2.25
C ILE A 497 6.28 -15.04 -3.65
N ILE A 498 5.24 -14.24 -3.93
CA ILE A 498 4.59 -14.21 -5.25
C ILE A 498 5.53 -13.67 -6.33
N SER A 499 6.44 -12.76 -5.98
CA SER A 499 7.43 -12.23 -6.92
C SER A 499 8.54 -13.22 -7.29
N ASP A 500 8.68 -14.33 -6.54
CA ASP A 500 9.72 -15.32 -6.73
C ASP A 500 9.30 -16.42 -7.71
N ARG A 501 9.58 -16.20 -8.99
CA ARG A 501 9.18 -17.11 -10.08
C ARG A 501 9.85 -18.49 -9.99
N ASP A 502 11.07 -18.56 -9.47
CA ASP A 502 11.79 -19.82 -9.33
C ASP A 502 11.14 -20.72 -8.26
N PHE A 503 10.71 -20.12 -7.14
CA PHE A 503 9.93 -20.82 -6.13
C PHE A 503 8.58 -21.31 -6.68
N LEU A 504 7.79 -20.43 -7.33
CA LEU A 504 6.49 -20.78 -7.89
C LEU A 504 6.56 -21.95 -8.89
N ASN A 505 7.59 -21.97 -9.74
CA ASN A 505 7.84 -23.05 -10.69
C ASN A 505 8.19 -24.37 -9.98
N LYS A 506 9.02 -24.34 -8.93
CA LYS A 506 9.41 -25.53 -8.15
C LYS A 506 8.22 -26.19 -7.46
N ILE A 507 7.24 -25.41 -7.03
CA ILE A 507 6.00 -25.91 -6.42
C ILE A 507 4.90 -26.19 -7.46
N GLY A 508 5.19 -26.14 -8.76
CA GLY A 508 4.26 -26.55 -9.81
C GLY A 508 3.12 -25.58 -10.12
N ILE A 509 3.25 -24.30 -9.75
CA ILE A 509 2.32 -23.22 -10.14
C ILE A 509 2.81 -22.68 -11.50
N ALA A 510 2.10 -23.01 -12.59
CA ALA A 510 2.53 -22.75 -13.96
C ALA A 510 2.43 -21.26 -14.38
N GLU A 511 3.23 -20.85 -15.37
CA GLU A 511 3.36 -19.49 -15.92
C GLU A 511 2.06 -18.79 -16.37
N ASN A 512 0.94 -19.52 -16.48
CA ASN A 512 -0.36 -19.02 -16.98
C ASN A 512 -1.48 -18.98 -15.94
N SER A 513 -1.20 -19.27 -14.65
CA SER A 513 -2.12 -19.01 -13.55
C SER A 513 -1.65 -17.81 -12.76
N ASP A 514 -2.56 -16.91 -12.36
CA ASP A 514 -2.26 -15.79 -11.48
C ASP A 514 -1.67 -16.33 -10.16
N GLY A 515 -0.34 -16.42 -10.06
CA GLY A 515 0.37 -16.94 -8.89
C GLY A 515 0.04 -16.20 -7.58
N TYR A 516 -0.60 -15.04 -7.71
CA TYR A 516 -1.19 -14.27 -6.62
C TYR A 516 -2.29 -15.05 -5.88
N ASP A 517 -3.17 -15.74 -6.59
CA ASP A 517 -4.33 -16.40 -5.99
C ASP A 517 -3.92 -17.66 -5.25
N ALA A 518 -3.06 -18.49 -5.84
CA ALA A 518 -2.63 -19.75 -5.24
C ALA A 518 -1.91 -19.55 -3.89
N ILE A 519 -0.93 -18.65 -3.81
CA ILE A 519 -0.19 -18.36 -2.58
C ILE A 519 -1.11 -17.71 -1.52
N SER A 520 -2.05 -16.87 -1.96
CA SER A 520 -3.05 -16.27 -1.09
C SER A 520 -3.97 -17.34 -0.48
N TYR A 521 -4.50 -18.26 -1.28
CA TYR A 521 -5.31 -19.40 -0.80
C TYR A 521 -4.56 -20.29 0.18
N CYS A 522 -3.27 -20.57 -0.06
CA CYS A 522 -2.46 -21.33 0.89
C CYS A 522 -2.31 -20.60 2.23
N SER A 523 -2.19 -19.28 2.19
CA SER A 523 -2.10 -18.44 3.39
C SER A 523 -3.40 -18.40 4.20
N LEU A 524 -4.54 -18.41 3.53
CA LEU A 524 -5.85 -18.54 4.18
C LEU A 524 -5.97 -19.85 4.93
N PHE A 525 -5.59 -20.94 4.27
CA PHE A 525 -5.60 -22.28 4.86
C PHE A 525 -4.73 -22.31 6.12
N ASP A 526 -3.51 -21.77 6.07
CA ASP A 526 -2.58 -21.75 7.20
C ASP A 526 -3.11 -20.95 8.39
N LEU A 527 -3.65 -19.75 8.15
CA LEU A 527 -4.27 -18.92 9.18
C LEU A 527 -5.50 -19.59 9.81
N PHE A 528 -6.32 -20.25 9.00
CA PHE A 528 -7.50 -20.96 9.48
C PHE A 528 -7.13 -22.15 10.37
N LYS A 529 -6.10 -22.92 10.01
CA LYS A 529 -5.59 -24.03 10.83
C LYS A 529 -5.10 -23.54 12.19
N ILE A 530 -4.38 -22.42 12.22
CA ILE A 530 -3.97 -21.78 13.48
C ILE A 530 -5.17 -21.35 14.31
N LEU A 531 -6.16 -20.70 13.69
CA LEU A 531 -7.40 -20.28 14.36
C LEU A 531 -8.14 -21.47 15.02
N LYS A 532 -8.23 -22.61 14.33
CA LYS A 532 -8.86 -23.84 14.87
C LYS A 532 -8.11 -24.48 16.03
N ILE A 533 -6.79 -24.26 16.14
CA ILE A 533 -6.01 -24.73 17.30
C ILE A 533 -6.27 -23.85 18.52
N ILE A 534 -6.44 -22.54 18.29
CA ILE A 534 -6.75 -21.57 19.34
C ILE A 534 -8.22 -21.74 19.80
N ILE A 535 -9.14 -21.98 18.86
CA ILE A 535 -10.57 -22.19 19.12
C ILE A 535 -10.97 -23.59 18.63
N PRO A 536 -10.91 -24.61 19.50
CA PRO A 536 -11.27 -25.98 19.15
C PRO A 536 -12.79 -26.22 19.04
N THR A 537 -13.63 -25.27 19.44
CA THR A 537 -15.10 -25.35 19.34
C THR A 537 -15.63 -24.78 18.01
N ASP A 538 -16.94 -24.89 17.76
CA ASP A 538 -17.57 -24.24 16.61
C ASP A 538 -17.30 -22.74 16.62
N LEU A 539 -16.79 -22.22 15.49
CA LEU A 539 -16.38 -20.83 15.36
C LEU A 539 -17.63 -19.94 15.33
N ASN A 540 -17.85 -19.20 16.40
CA ASN A 540 -18.87 -18.16 16.40
C ASN A 540 -18.40 -16.99 15.53
N ILE A 541 -19.18 -16.63 14.50
CA ILE A 541 -18.87 -15.55 13.55
C ILE A 541 -18.68 -14.20 14.25
N LYS A 542 -19.36 -14.02 15.39
CA LYS A 542 -19.32 -12.80 16.21
C LYS A 542 -18.27 -12.86 17.32
N SER A 543 -17.51 -13.96 17.43
CA SER A 543 -16.42 -14.02 18.40
C SER A 543 -15.27 -13.07 17.99
N PRO A 544 -14.61 -12.41 18.94
CA PRO A 544 -13.54 -11.46 18.63
C PRO A 544 -12.37 -12.07 17.84
N GLU A 545 -12.12 -13.36 18.01
CA GLU A 545 -11.07 -14.11 17.31
C GLU A 545 -11.45 -14.37 15.85
N THR A 546 -12.72 -14.71 15.57
CA THR A 546 -13.21 -14.80 14.19
C THR A 546 -13.19 -13.44 13.51
N ILE A 547 -13.51 -12.36 14.25
CA ILE A 547 -13.40 -10.99 13.76
C ILE A 547 -11.94 -10.67 13.41
N CYS A 548 -10.98 -10.98 14.27
CA CYS A 548 -9.56 -10.83 13.96
C CYS A 548 -9.13 -11.60 12.72
N TYR A 549 -9.53 -12.87 12.62
CA TYR A 549 -9.23 -13.71 11.48
C TYR A 549 -9.76 -13.08 10.19
N VAL A 550 -11.04 -12.65 10.18
CA VAL A 550 -11.65 -12.02 9.01
C VAL A 550 -10.94 -10.71 8.65
N LEU A 551 -10.62 -9.85 9.63
CA LEU A 551 -9.91 -8.58 9.39
C LEU A 551 -8.51 -8.78 8.82
N LEU A 552 -7.77 -9.77 9.32
CA LEU A 552 -6.44 -10.09 8.82
C LEU A 552 -6.52 -10.66 7.39
N VAL A 553 -7.47 -11.58 7.17
CA VAL A 553 -7.67 -12.25 5.90
C VAL A 553 -8.17 -11.31 4.80
N THR A 554 -9.11 -10.41 5.10
CA THR A 554 -9.59 -9.43 4.11
C THR A 554 -8.44 -8.54 3.64
N LYS A 555 -7.57 -8.10 4.56
CA LYS A 555 -6.38 -7.34 4.20
C LYS A 555 -5.41 -8.13 3.33
N LEU A 556 -5.28 -9.44 3.59
CA LEU A 556 -4.40 -10.32 2.83
C LEU A 556 -4.84 -10.56 1.40
N LEU A 557 -6.13 -10.86 1.25
CA LEU A 557 -6.74 -11.07 -0.04
C LEU A 557 -6.98 -9.76 -0.80
N LYS A 558 -6.58 -8.61 -0.22
CA LYS A 558 -6.90 -7.27 -0.71
C LYS A 558 -8.40 -7.14 -1.02
N ILE A 559 -9.23 -7.84 -0.24
CA ILE A 559 -10.67 -7.65 -0.27
C ILE A 559 -10.86 -6.27 0.36
N ASP A 560 -11.26 -5.29 -0.45
CA ASP A 560 -11.50 -3.91 -0.06
C ASP A 560 -12.67 -3.86 0.91
N VAL A 561 -12.37 -4.14 2.17
CA VAL A 561 -13.26 -3.90 3.29
C VAL A 561 -12.48 -3.08 4.29
N ASP A 562 -12.75 -1.79 4.27
CA ASP A 562 -12.05 -0.77 5.04
C ASP A 562 -12.48 -0.80 6.51
N TYR A 563 -12.27 -1.95 7.14
CA TYR A 563 -12.50 -2.12 8.56
C TYR A 563 -11.37 -1.51 9.38
N LEU A 564 -10.20 -1.23 8.77
CA LEU A 564 -8.93 -0.89 9.42
C LEU A 564 -8.84 0.57 9.93
N ALA A 565 -9.77 1.47 9.65
CA ALA A 565 -9.76 2.83 10.23
C ALA A 565 -10.67 2.98 11.47
N LEU A 566 -11.31 1.90 11.89
CA LEU A 566 -12.39 1.91 12.87
C LEU A 566 -11.91 1.45 14.25
N THR A 567 -12.44 2.04 15.31
CA THR A 567 -12.34 1.52 16.68
C THR A 567 -13.06 0.17 16.79
N TYR A 568 -12.69 -0.67 17.76
CA TYR A 568 -13.37 -1.96 17.99
C TYR A 568 -14.90 -1.80 18.11
N GLU A 569 -15.37 -0.71 18.71
CA GLU A 569 -16.79 -0.41 18.89
C GLU A 569 -17.48 -0.10 17.55
N GLU A 570 -16.82 0.63 16.65
CA GLU A 570 -17.30 0.92 15.29
C GLU A 570 -17.26 -0.30 14.37
N ILE A 571 -16.25 -1.16 14.53
CA ILE A 571 -16.18 -2.47 13.89
C ILE A 571 -17.38 -3.29 14.35
N ASN A 572 -17.59 -3.50 15.65
CA ASN A 572 -18.71 -4.30 16.17
C ASN A 572 -20.09 -3.74 15.74
N LEU A 573 -20.24 -2.42 15.66
CA LEU A 573 -21.44 -1.75 15.12
C LEU A 573 -21.67 -2.03 13.63
N ARG A 574 -20.61 -2.03 12.81
CA ARG A 574 -20.69 -2.29 11.35
C ARG A 574 -20.74 -3.79 11.00
N LEU A 575 -20.15 -4.64 11.84
CA LEU A 575 -20.15 -6.11 11.74
C LEU A 575 -21.49 -6.74 12.14
N SER A 576 -22.39 -5.99 12.78
CA SER A 576 -23.76 -6.42 13.10
C SER A 576 -24.69 -6.55 11.88
N ARG A 577 -24.16 -6.39 10.66
CA ARG A 577 -24.90 -6.40 9.39
C ARG A 577 -24.68 -7.71 8.62
N GLU A 578 -25.70 -8.15 7.88
CA GLU A 578 -25.73 -9.41 7.10
C GLU A 578 -24.50 -9.63 6.18
N LYS A 579 -23.90 -8.55 5.66
CA LYS A 579 -22.72 -8.61 4.78
C LYS A 579 -21.46 -9.17 5.46
N TYR A 580 -21.18 -8.79 6.71
CA TYR A 580 -20.03 -9.34 7.43
C TYR A 580 -20.26 -10.82 7.73
N GLU A 581 -21.48 -11.18 8.10
CA GLU A 581 -21.81 -12.58 8.37
C GLU A 581 -21.60 -13.45 7.13
N LEU A 582 -21.99 -12.97 5.95
CA LEU A 582 -21.77 -13.65 4.68
C LEU A 582 -20.27 -13.76 4.32
N LEU A 583 -19.51 -12.67 4.51
CA LEU A 583 -18.06 -12.63 4.27
C LEU A 583 -17.32 -13.59 5.21
N ALA A 584 -17.61 -13.53 6.51
CA ALA A 584 -17.03 -14.40 7.52
C ALA A 584 -17.36 -15.87 7.23
N LYS A 585 -18.62 -16.19 6.90
CA LYS A 585 -19.02 -17.54 6.46
C LYS A 585 -18.24 -17.99 5.22
N GLY A 586 -18.06 -17.11 4.23
CA GLY A 586 -17.28 -17.39 3.02
C GLY A 586 -15.82 -17.71 3.31
N LEU A 587 -15.15 -16.86 4.09
CA LEU A 587 -13.72 -17.00 4.42
C LEU A 587 -13.44 -18.19 5.33
N LEU A 588 -14.33 -18.48 6.28
CA LEU A 588 -14.24 -19.68 7.12
C LEU A 588 -14.41 -20.94 6.26
N LYS A 589 -15.42 -20.98 5.38
CA LYS A 589 -15.65 -22.11 4.47
C LYS A 589 -14.50 -22.32 3.49
N MET A 590 -13.86 -21.24 3.02
CA MET A 590 -12.65 -21.35 2.18
C MET A 590 -11.47 -21.98 2.94
N GLY A 591 -11.28 -21.62 4.21
CA GLY A 591 -10.23 -22.19 5.07
C GLY A 591 -10.48 -23.64 5.49
N GLU A 592 -11.73 -24.10 5.49
CA GLU A 592 -12.11 -25.49 5.79
C GLU A 592 -11.79 -26.48 4.67
N ASN A 593 -11.55 -25.99 3.44
CA ASN A 593 -11.22 -26.83 2.30
C ASN A 593 -9.87 -27.56 2.47
N ASP A 594 -9.67 -28.62 1.69
CA ASP A 594 -8.42 -29.40 1.69
C ASP A 594 -7.19 -28.53 1.34
N ASN A 595 -6.01 -28.96 1.81
CA ASN A 595 -4.74 -28.26 1.58
C ASN A 595 -4.55 -27.95 0.07
N PRO A 596 -4.44 -26.67 -0.33
CA PRO A 596 -4.39 -26.26 -1.74
C PRO A 596 -3.10 -26.70 -2.46
N LEU A 597 -2.02 -27.01 -1.73
CA LEU A 597 -0.74 -27.49 -2.28
C LEU A 597 -0.66 -29.01 -2.40
N LYS A 598 -1.76 -29.71 -2.70
CA LYS A 598 -1.75 -31.15 -3.05
C LYS A 598 -1.04 -31.37 -4.40
N LEU A 599 0.28 -31.18 -4.41
CA LEU A 599 1.17 -31.39 -5.53
C LEU A 599 2.03 -32.61 -5.24
N SER A 600 1.82 -33.64 -6.06
CA SER A 600 2.73 -34.75 -6.20
C SER A 600 4.07 -34.23 -6.72
N VAL A 601 5.05 -34.19 -5.83
CA VAL A 601 6.44 -33.86 -6.15
C VAL A 601 6.99 -34.93 -7.10
N ARG A 602 7.00 -34.68 -8.40
CA ARG A 602 7.83 -35.48 -9.32
C ARG A 602 9.29 -35.07 -9.14
N LYS A 603 9.99 -35.72 -8.21
CA LYS A 603 11.46 -35.79 -8.25
C LYS A 603 11.87 -36.89 -9.21
N ASN A 604 12.76 -36.57 -10.15
CA ASN A 604 13.53 -37.55 -10.92
C ASN A 604 14.49 -38.29 -9.98
N THR A 605 13.97 -39.15 -9.10
CA THR A 605 14.64 -40.25 -8.41
C THR A 605 13.60 -40.84 -7.46
N SER A 606 13.32 -42.12 -7.64
CA SER A 606 12.34 -42.95 -6.94
C SER A 606 12.29 -42.79 -5.42
N LEU A 607 11.24 -42.13 -4.91
CA LEU A 607 10.56 -42.36 -3.62
C LEU A 607 9.36 -41.40 -3.54
N ASP A 608 8.15 -41.92 -3.80
CA ASP A 608 6.89 -41.20 -3.62
C ASP A 608 6.58 -41.08 -2.12
N GLN A 609 6.78 -39.89 -1.54
CA GLN A 609 6.22 -39.54 -0.24
C GLN A 609 5.16 -38.45 -0.42
N GLU A 610 3.92 -38.81 -0.13
CA GLU A 610 2.81 -37.86 0.02
C GLU A 610 3.06 -37.00 1.26
N PHE A 611 3.35 -35.72 1.09
CA PHE A 611 3.37 -34.77 2.20
C PHE A 611 1.93 -34.38 2.55
N SER A 612 1.27 -35.14 3.43
CA SER A 612 0.04 -34.70 4.07
C SER A 612 0.38 -33.69 5.17
N THR A 613 0.69 -32.45 4.81
CA THR A 613 1.08 -31.44 5.80
C THR A 613 -0.13 -30.73 6.39
N GLU A 614 -0.10 -30.56 7.71
CA GLU A 614 -1.12 -29.85 8.49
C GLU A 614 -1.17 -28.33 8.17
N LEU A 615 -0.11 -27.78 7.57
CA LEU A 615 0.01 -26.43 7.00
C LEU A 615 0.52 -26.51 5.54
N ALA A 616 0.16 -25.55 4.69
CA ALA A 616 0.42 -25.49 3.26
C ALA A 616 1.79 -24.84 2.92
N LEU A 617 1.99 -23.56 3.22
CA LEU A 617 3.21 -22.83 2.80
C LEU A 617 4.46 -23.12 3.63
N PRO A 618 4.42 -23.25 4.98
CA PRO A 618 5.63 -23.42 5.78
C PRO A 618 6.47 -24.64 5.34
N PRO A 619 5.89 -25.83 5.09
CA PRO A 619 6.65 -26.97 4.57
C PRO A 619 7.18 -26.77 3.14
N ALA A 620 6.40 -26.12 2.27
CA ALA A 620 6.80 -25.85 0.89
C ALA A 620 7.97 -24.86 0.80
N LEU A 621 7.90 -23.78 1.58
CA LEU A 621 8.99 -22.80 1.72
C LEU A 621 10.25 -23.50 2.25
N LEU A 622 10.16 -24.33 3.27
CA LEU A 622 11.33 -25.07 3.77
C LEU A 622 11.91 -26.07 2.76
N ALA A 623 11.07 -26.74 1.98
CA ALA A 623 11.51 -27.77 1.05
C ALA A 623 12.17 -27.20 -0.22
N PHE A 624 11.77 -26.00 -0.66
CA PHE A 624 12.15 -25.47 -1.98
C PHE A 624 12.85 -24.10 -1.94
N ASP A 625 12.60 -23.26 -0.92
CA ASP A 625 13.23 -21.95 -0.73
C ASP A 625 13.08 -21.37 0.70
N ALA A 626 14.12 -21.55 1.54
CA ALA A 626 14.12 -21.10 2.92
C ALA A 626 14.16 -19.56 3.10
N LYS A 627 14.34 -18.78 2.02
CA LYS A 627 14.52 -17.32 2.08
C LYS A 627 13.35 -16.59 2.73
N TYR A 628 12.12 -16.99 2.42
CA TYR A 628 10.91 -16.34 2.97
C TYR A 628 10.25 -17.13 4.10
N PHE A 629 10.77 -18.31 4.43
CA PHE A 629 10.21 -19.17 5.48
C PHE A 629 10.16 -18.44 6.82
N ASN A 630 11.29 -17.87 7.26
CA ASN A 630 11.37 -17.19 8.56
C ASN A 630 10.43 -15.99 8.64
N GLU A 631 10.38 -15.17 7.59
CA GLU A 631 9.47 -14.04 7.53
C GLU A 631 8.00 -14.51 7.63
N TYR A 632 7.63 -15.55 6.90
CA TYR A 632 6.27 -16.11 6.90
C TYR A 632 5.88 -16.78 8.22
N ALA A 633 6.76 -17.60 8.78
CA ALA A 633 6.60 -18.27 10.06
C ALA A 633 6.43 -17.26 11.21
N THR A 634 7.23 -16.19 11.21
CA THR A 634 7.10 -15.08 12.17
C THR A 634 5.71 -14.47 12.10
N VAL A 635 5.16 -14.24 10.90
CA VAL A 635 3.85 -13.62 10.80
C VAL A 635 2.72 -14.55 11.27
N LEU A 636 2.78 -15.85 10.94
CA LEU A 636 1.84 -16.85 11.44
C LEU A 636 1.86 -16.94 12.98
N TYR A 637 3.06 -16.91 13.58
CA TYR A 637 3.20 -16.95 15.03
C TYR A 637 2.76 -15.63 15.71
N ARG A 638 2.99 -14.48 15.07
CA ARG A 638 2.46 -13.17 15.52
C ARG A 638 0.94 -13.18 15.54
N PHE A 639 0.30 -13.69 14.49
CA PHE A 639 -1.16 -13.84 14.44
C PHE A 639 -1.68 -14.67 15.61
N ALA A 640 -1.06 -15.84 15.87
CA ALA A 640 -1.42 -16.67 17.01
C ALA A 640 -1.22 -15.97 18.37
N THR A 641 -0.10 -15.26 18.52
CA THR A 641 0.25 -14.56 19.75
C THR A 641 -0.71 -13.41 20.05
N ILE A 642 -1.11 -12.67 19.02
CA ILE A 642 -2.10 -11.60 19.14
C ILE A 642 -3.42 -12.21 19.63
N LEU A 643 -3.95 -13.21 18.94
CA LEU A 643 -5.20 -13.88 19.36
C LEU A 643 -5.16 -14.44 20.78
N VAL A 644 -4.05 -15.06 21.17
CA VAL A 644 -3.91 -15.72 22.48
C VAL A 644 -3.68 -14.72 23.62
N LYS A 645 -3.03 -13.58 23.38
CA LYS A 645 -2.64 -12.60 24.42
C LYS A 645 -3.53 -11.35 24.47
N ALA A 646 -4.71 -11.43 23.86
CA ALA A 646 -5.59 -10.28 23.66
C ALA A 646 -6.14 -9.66 24.98
N ASP A 647 -6.04 -10.36 26.11
CA ASP A 647 -6.45 -9.89 27.43
C ASP A 647 -5.28 -9.38 28.33
N ASN A 648 -4.07 -9.24 27.75
CA ASN A 648 -2.83 -8.87 28.44
C ASN A 648 -2.43 -9.80 29.61
N LYS A 649 -2.93 -11.05 29.63
CA LYS A 649 -2.47 -12.11 30.54
C LYS A 649 -1.99 -13.31 29.72
N ILE A 650 -1.18 -14.15 30.35
CA ILE A 650 -0.76 -15.43 29.78
C ILE A 650 -0.99 -16.48 30.84
N THR A 651 -1.91 -17.40 30.57
CA THR A 651 -2.15 -18.58 31.37
C THR A 651 -1.25 -19.74 30.91
N ASP A 652 -1.04 -20.73 31.79
CA ASP A 652 -0.24 -21.91 31.46
C ASP A 652 -0.81 -22.69 30.25
N ASP A 653 -2.12 -22.59 29.99
CA ASP A 653 -2.77 -23.25 28.87
C ASP A 653 -2.60 -22.46 27.56
N GLU A 654 -2.63 -21.13 27.61
CA GLU A 654 -2.30 -20.25 26.48
C GLU A 654 -0.83 -20.42 26.06
N GLU A 655 0.08 -20.60 27.01
CA GLU A 655 1.49 -20.90 26.73
C GLU A 655 1.66 -22.27 26.05
N LYS A 656 0.85 -23.29 26.41
CA LYS A 656 0.85 -24.59 25.74
C LYS A 656 0.31 -24.49 24.31
N ILE A 657 -0.76 -23.73 24.08
CA ILE A 657 -1.34 -23.50 22.76
C ILE A 657 -0.31 -22.82 21.84
N LEU A 658 0.37 -21.78 22.32
CA LEU A 658 1.43 -21.11 21.54
C LEU A 658 2.63 -22.03 21.27
N LYS A 659 3.02 -22.90 22.21
CA LYS A 659 4.04 -23.94 21.98
C LYS A 659 3.62 -24.95 20.92
N GLN A 660 2.35 -25.37 20.91
CA GLN A 660 1.80 -26.27 19.91
C GLN A 660 1.83 -25.62 18.51
N ILE A 661 1.39 -24.38 18.39
CA ILE A 661 1.39 -23.63 17.12
C ILE A 661 2.82 -23.39 16.62
N HIS A 662 3.75 -23.01 17.50
CA HIS A 662 5.16 -22.89 17.14
C HIS A 662 5.71 -24.21 16.62
N THR A 663 5.43 -25.32 17.30
CA THR A 663 5.88 -26.65 16.87
C THR A 663 5.27 -27.04 15.52
N LEU A 664 4.02 -26.66 15.26
CA LEU A 664 3.33 -26.91 13.99
C LEU A 664 3.94 -26.15 12.82
N ILE A 665 4.17 -24.84 12.98
CA ILE A 665 4.79 -23.98 11.96
C ILE A 665 6.20 -24.49 11.62
N HIS A 666 6.92 -24.94 12.64
CA HIS A 666 8.28 -25.42 12.55
C HIS A 666 8.38 -26.95 12.47
N LYS A 667 7.30 -27.68 12.17
CA LYS A 667 7.32 -29.16 12.22
C LYS A 667 8.27 -29.78 11.18
N SER A 668 8.51 -29.10 10.07
CA SER A 668 9.55 -29.44 9.07
C SER A 668 10.92 -28.80 9.35
N VAL A 669 11.00 -27.85 10.29
CA VAL A 669 12.24 -27.25 10.84
C VAL A 669 12.76 -28.07 12.02
N MET A 670 11.90 -28.76 12.75
CA MET A 670 12.32 -29.59 13.89
C MET A 670 13.19 -30.77 13.43
N ASP A 671 13.12 -31.16 12.15
CA ASP A 671 14.04 -32.12 11.54
C ASP A 671 15.21 -31.46 10.76
N ASN A 672 15.18 -30.15 10.45
CA ASN A 672 16.20 -29.52 9.57
C ASN A 672 16.80 -28.18 10.03
N ASP A 673 16.40 -27.59 11.16
CA ASP A 673 16.92 -26.30 11.62
C ASP A 673 16.91 -26.18 13.14
N ILE A 674 17.45 -27.22 13.78
CA ILE A 674 18.47 -26.96 14.79
C ILE A 674 19.79 -26.82 14.01
N ASN A 675 20.02 -25.67 13.38
CA ASN A 675 21.38 -25.25 13.00
C ASN A 675 22.13 -24.77 14.26
N LEU A 676 22.07 -25.57 15.33
CA LEU A 676 23.22 -25.66 16.21
C LEU A 676 24.20 -26.48 15.37
N ASN A 677 25.27 -25.86 14.91
CA ASN A 677 26.42 -26.58 14.37
C ASN A 677 27.09 -27.36 15.51
N ILE A 678 26.38 -28.31 16.11
CA ILE A 678 26.88 -29.27 17.10
C ILE A 678 27.81 -30.18 16.31
N ASN A 679 29.06 -29.77 16.23
CA ASN A 679 30.10 -30.61 15.69
C ASN A 679 30.51 -31.58 16.79
N GLU A 680 29.83 -32.73 16.85
CA GLU A 680 30.25 -33.88 17.66
C GLU A 680 31.45 -34.56 16.98
N ASN A 681 32.64 -33.98 17.14
CA ASN A 681 33.90 -34.63 16.79
C ASN A 681 34.96 -34.27 17.84
N SER A 682 34.83 -34.87 19.02
CA SER A 682 35.82 -34.81 20.09
C SER A 682 36.50 -36.16 20.33
N SER A 683 36.69 -36.98 19.29
CA SER A 683 37.68 -38.05 19.32
C SER A 683 39.06 -37.48 19.02
N GLY A 684 40.00 -37.62 19.97
CA GLY A 684 41.39 -37.25 19.79
C GLY A 684 42.16 -37.20 21.11
N THR A 685 43.37 -36.64 21.07
CA THR A 685 44.20 -36.33 22.25
C THR A 685 44.39 -34.82 22.40
N LEU A 686 44.87 -34.38 23.57
CA LEU A 686 45.23 -32.97 23.77
C LEU A 686 46.34 -32.54 22.79
N GLU A 687 47.30 -33.43 22.55
CA GLU A 687 48.42 -33.24 21.63
C GLU A 687 47.94 -33.05 20.19
N GLU A 688 46.92 -33.80 19.75
CA GLU A 688 46.32 -33.63 18.42
C GLU A 688 45.60 -32.29 18.28
N ALA A 689 44.87 -31.84 19.30
CA ALA A 689 44.21 -30.54 19.27
C ALA A 689 45.23 -29.38 19.24
N LEU A 690 46.36 -29.52 19.94
CA LEU A 690 47.46 -28.55 19.87
C LEU A 690 48.17 -28.59 18.52
N ALA A 691 48.39 -29.78 17.95
CA ALA A 691 48.96 -29.91 16.61
C ALA A 691 48.04 -29.30 15.53
N GLU A 692 46.72 -29.44 15.67
CA GLU A 692 45.73 -28.78 14.82
C GLU A 692 45.85 -27.26 14.92
N LEU A 693 46.00 -26.71 16.13
CA LEU A 693 46.25 -25.27 16.33
C LEU A 693 47.54 -24.82 15.66
N ASP A 694 48.63 -25.57 15.86
CA ASP A 694 49.96 -25.25 15.32
C ASP A 694 49.98 -25.30 13.79
N SER A 695 49.15 -26.16 13.19
CA SER A 695 49.00 -26.29 11.73
C SER A 695 48.35 -25.08 11.06
N LEU A 696 47.61 -24.24 11.81
CA LEU A 696 47.01 -23.03 11.27
C LEU A 696 48.10 -22.06 10.81
N ILE A 697 47.97 -21.52 9.60
CA ILE A 697 48.97 -20.64 9.00
C ILE A 697 48.98 -19.30 9.74
N GLY A 698 50.15 -18.86 10.21
CA GLY A 698 50.31 -17.62 10.98
C GLY A 698 49.72 -17.74 12.40
N LEU A 699 49.11 -16.64 12.89
CA LEU A 699 48.47 -16.55 14.22
C LEU A 699 49.40 -16.81 15.42
N ASP A 700 50.69 -16.52 15.31
CA ASP A 700 51.69 -16.82 16.35
C ASP A 700 51.32 -16.24 17.73
N GLU A 701 50.78 -15.02 17.77
CA GLU A 701 50.30 -14.38 19.01
C GLU A 701 49.12 -15.15 19.64
N VAL A 702 48.17 -15.60 18.83
CA VAL A 702 47.01 -16.38 19.28
C VAL A 702 47.44 -17.74 19.80
N LYS A 703 48.36 -18.42 19.09
CA LYS A 703 48.93 -19.71 19.50
C LYS A 703 49.61 -19.59 20.86
N SER A 704 50.41 -18.55 21.06
CA SER A 704 51.09 -18.27 22.34
C SER A 704 50.10 -18.01 23.49
N GLU A 705 49.03 -17.25 23.25
CA GLU A 705 47.99 -16.98 24.25
C GLU A 705 47.23 -18.24 24.65
N ILE A 706 46.90 -19.10 23.68
CA ILE A 706 46.24 -20.38 23.93
C ILE A 706 47.18 -21.35 24.65
N GLN A 707 48.46 -21.41 24.28
CA GLN A 707 49.43 -22.22 25.02
C GLN A 707 49.54 -21.77 26.49
N SER A 708 49.52 -20.46 26.73
CA SER A 708 49.49 -19.90 28.08
C SER A 708 48.21 -20.28 28.83
N LEU A 709 47.08 -20.43 28.13
CA LEU A 709 45.82 -20.94 28.66
C LEU A 709 45.86 -22.42 29.02
N VAL A 710 46.42 -23.25 28.15
CA VAL A 710 46.64 -24.66 28.43
C VAL A 710 47.51 -24.85 29.67
N ASN A 711 48.63 -24.13 29.73
CA ASN A 711 49.53 -24.18 30.88
C ASN A 711 48.83 -23.78 32.17
N PHE A 712 48.07 -22.67 32.14
CA PHE A 712 47.33 -22.19 33.29
C PHE A 712 46.27 -23.20 33.78
N ILE A 713 45.43 -23.71 32.87
CA ILE A 713 44.39 -24.71 33.21
C ILE A 713 45.03 -25.97 33.78
N THR A 714 46.11 -26.46 33.16
CA THR A 714 46.82 -27.67 33.60
C THR A 714 47.32 -27.54 35.03
N ILE A 715 47.98 -26.43 35.37
CA ILE A 715 48.46 -26.18 36.74
C ILE A 715 47.30 -26.06 37.72
N GLN A 716 46.19 -25.44 37.33
CA GLN A 716 45.01 -25.33 38.21
C GLN A 716 44.36 -26.69 38.49
N LYS A 717 44.27 -27.56 37.49
CA LYS A 717 43.80 -28.94 37.67
C LYS A 717 44.73 -29.75 38.57
N GLU A 718 46.04 -29.60 38.44
CA GLU A 718 46.99 -30.25 39.36
C GLU A 718 46.86 -29.75 40.81
N ARG A 719 46.65 -28.44 41.00
CA ARG A 719 46.36 -27.88 42.33
C ARG A 719 45.09 -28.47 42.94
N GLU A 720 44.02 -28.60 42.15
CA GLU A 720 42.77 -29.25 42.57
C GLU A 720 42.98 -30.71 42.96
N LYS A 721 43.73 -31.49 42.16
CA LYS A 721 44.08 -32.89 42.46
C LYS A 721 44.85 -33.02 43.77
N MET A 722 45.70 -32.05 44.10
CA MET A 722 46.47 -32.00 45.35
C MET A 722 45.69 -31.40 46.53
N GLY A 723 44.40 -31.08 46.35
CA GLY A 723 43.55 -30.50 47.40
C GLY A 723 43.94 -29.07 47.81
N LEU A 724 44.73 -28.37 46.99
CA LEU A 724 45.10 -26.98 47.23
C LEU A 724 43.92 -26.07 46.85
N LYS A 725 43.75 -24.98 47.59
CA LYS A 725 42.75 -23.97 47.25
C LYS A 725 43.06 -23.38 45.86
N THR A 726 42.13 -23.54 44.94
CA THR A 726 42.08 -22.82 43.67
C THR A 726 41.10 -21.65 43.78
N GLY A 727 41.41 -20.53 43.14
CA GLY A 727 40.48 -19.41 43.06
C GLY A 727 39.29 -19.75 42.16
N ASN A 728 38.20 -18.99 42.26
CA ASN A 728 37.11 -19.04 41.29
C ASN A 728 37.62 -18.47 39.95
N ILE A 729 38.03 -19.36 39.05
CA ILE A 729 38.60 -18.99 37.75
C ILE A 729 37.51 -19.09 36.69
N SER A 730 37.23 -17.98 36.02
CA SER A 730 36.43 -17.94 34.81
C SER A 730 37.26 -18.41 33.62
N TYR A 731 36.70 -19.29 32.79
CA TYR A 731 37.31 -19.74 31.53
C TYR A 731 36.67 -19.08 30.29
N HIS A 732 35.83 -18.07 30.49
CA HIS A 732 35.24 -17.28 29.41
C HIS A 732 36.30 -16.42 28.71
N CYS A 733 36.21 -16.27 27.38
CA CYS A 733 37.20 -15.55 26.58
C CYS A 733 36.55 -14.49 25.68
N VAL A 734 37.34 -13.50 25.29
CA VAL A 734 36.97 -12.46 24.31
C VAL A 734 37.93 -12.57 23.13
N PHE A 735 37.40 -12.81 21.94
CA PHE A 735 38.17 -12.89 20.70
C PHE A 735 37.97 -11.59 19.91
N THR A 736 39.03 -10.80 19.74
CA THR A 736 38.96 -9.53 19.01
C THR A 736 39.77 -9.57 17.73
N GLY A 737 39.27 -8.98 16.66
CA GLY A 737 40.01 -8.82 15.40
C GLY A 737 39.10 -8.77 14.18
N SER A 738 39.65 -8.38 13.03
CA SER A 738 38.91 -8.22 11.78
C SER A 738 38.30 -9.54 11.26
N PRO A 739 37.31 -9.50 10.35
CA PRO A 739 36.67 -10.69 9.78
C PRO A 739 37.69 -11.59 9.09
N GLY A 740 37.44 -12.90 9.10
CA GLY A 740 38.29 -13.87 8.39
C GLY A 740 39.69 -14.09 8.98
N THR A 741 39.95 -13.65 10.21
CA THR A 741 41.22 -13.90 10.95
C THR A 741 41.28 -15.25 11.67
N GLY A 742 40.24 -16.09 11.56
CA GLY A 742 40.25 -17.46 12.12
C GLY A 742 39.64 -17.63 13.51
N LYS A 743 38.95 -16.63 14.05
CA LYS A 743 38.29 -16.66 15.38
C LYS A 743 37.46 -17.91 15.63
N THR A 744 36.53 -18.23 14.73
CA THR A 744 35.63 -19.41 14.85
C THR A 744 36.39 -20.73 14.75
N THR A 745 37.36 -20.83 13.84
CA THR A 745 38.23 -22.01 13.71
C THR A 745 39.00 -22.29 14.99
N VAL A 746 39.61 -21.24 15.56
CA VAL A 746 40.34 -21.34 16.82
C VAL A 746 39.40 -21.66 18.00
N ALA A 747 38.19 -21.09 18.04
CA ALA A 747 37.21 -21.40 19.08
C ALA A 747 36.84 -22.90 19.10
N ARG A 748 36.76 -23.53 17.92
CA ARG A 748 36.51 -24.98 17.79
C ARG A 748 37.65 -25.81 18.37
N ILE A 749 38.90 -25.40 18.13
CA ILE A 749 40.08 -26.07 18.69
C ILE A 749 40.14 -25.86 20.21
N VAL A 750 39.84 -24.65 20.69
CA VAL A 750 39.74 -24.36 22.13
C VAL A 750 38.69 -25.24 22.81
N ALA A 751 37.55 -25.52 22.16
CA ALA A 751 36.54 -26.44 22.68
C ALA A 751 37.09 -27.87 22.87
N LYS A 752 37.87 -28.38 21.91
CA LYS A 752 38.59 -29.65 22.04
C LYS A 752 39.60 -29.60 23.18
N ILE A 753 40.43 -28.55 23.25
CA ILE A 753 41.43 -28.38 24.31
C ILE A 753 40.75 -28.38 25.70
N TYR A 754 39.68 -27.60 25.87
CA TYR A 754 38.93 -27.51 27.13
C TYR A 754 38.34 -28.85 27.56
N HIS A 755 37.89 -29.67 26.60
CA HIS A 755 37.42 -31.01 26.89
C HIS A 755 38.52 -31.92 27.43
N HIS A 756 39.66 -31.99 26.74
CA HIS A 756 40.77 -32.86 27.14
C HIS A 756 41.41 -32.42 28.47
N LEU A 757 41.38 -31.13 28.79
CA LEU A 757 41.82 -30.59 30.07
C LEU A 757 40.76 -30.72 31.19
N GLY A 758 39.58 -31.27 30.89
CA GLY A 758 38.49 -31.47 31.85
C GLY A 758 37.86 -30.15 32.35
N VAL A 759 37.89 -29.09 31.54
CA VAL A 759 37.16 -27.85 31.79
C VAL A 759 35.69 -28.03 31.45
N VAL A 760 35.38 -28.76 30.37
CA VAL A 760 34.02 -29.09 29.92
C VAL A 760 33.92 -30.58 29.57
N GLN A 761 32.74 -31.19 29.67
CA GLN A 761 32.64 -32.66 29.54
C GLN A 761 32.54 -33.18 28.11
N LYS A 762 32.05 -32.41 27.12
CA LYS A 762 31.77 -32.89 25.75
C LYS A 762 32.66 -32.26 24.66
N GLY A 763 33.14 -31.03 24.87
CA GLY A 763 34.00 -30.33 23.90
C GLY A 763 33.28 -29.82 22.65
N GLN A 764 31.95 -29.81 22.65
CA GLN A 764 31.14 -29.25 21.59
C GLN A 764 31.24 -27.71 21.55
N LEU A 765 31.22 -27.13 20.35
CA LEU A 765 31.11 -25.70 20.12
C LEU A 765 29.70 -25.39 19.61
N VAL A 766 28.98 -24.52 20.30
CA VAL A 766 27.69 -23.97 19.86
C VAL A 766 27.91 -22.53 19.42
N GLU A 767 27.73 -22.27 18.13
CA GLU A 767 27.89 -20.94 17.53
C GLU A 767 26.53 -20.22 17.46
N THR A 768 26.51 -18.92 17.80
CA THR A 768 25.33 -18.08 17.76
C THR A 768 25.70 -16.60 17.56
N ASP A 769 24.71 -15.75 17.32
CA ASP A 769 24.84 -14.30 17.14
C ASP A 769 23.66 -13.58 17.83
N ARG A 770 23.44 -12.29 17.52
CA ARG A 770 22.28 -11.55 18.03
C ARG A 770 20.95 -12.21 17.66
N ALA A 771 20.79 -12.66 16.41
CA ALA A 771 19.54 -13.27 15.95
C ALA A 771 19.27 -14.59 16.69
N GLY A 772 20.31 -15.31 17.09
CA GLY A 772 20.19 -16.53 17.90
C GLY A 772 19.83 -16.29 19.37
N LEU A 773 20.20 -15.14 19.96
CA LEU A 773 19.99 -14.85 21.39
C LEU A 773 18.82 -13.90 21.69
N VAL A 774 18.56 -12.94 20.82
CA VAL A 774 17.52 -11.92 21.02
C VAL A 774 16.23 -12.37 20.33
N ALA A 775 15.11 -12.34 21.04
CA ALA A 775 13.80 -12.59 20.45
C ALA A 775 13.23 -11.28 19.88
N GLU A 776 12.36 -11.40 18.87
CA GLU A 776 11.70 -10.25 18.26
C GLU A 776 10.58 -9.66 19.14
N PHE A 777 10.25 -10.32 20.26
CA PHE A 777 9.11 -10.00 21.12
C PHE A 777 9.50 -9.92 22.60
N THR A 778 8.85 -9.01 23.31
CA THR A 778 8.98 -8.81 24.76
C THR A 778 8.71 -10.09 25.54
N GLY A 779 9.63 -10.45 26.44
CA GLY A 779 9.51 -11.62 27.33
C GLY A 779 9.86 -12.96 26.71
N GLN A 780 10.26 -13.01 25.44
CA GLN A 780 10.73 -14.25 24.79
C GLN A 780 12.26 -14.36 24.72
N THR A 781 12.98 -13.28 25.01
CA THR A 781 14.44 -13.24 24.94
C THR A 781 15.08 -14.13 26.01
N ALA A 782 14.66 -14.03 27.27
CA ALA A 782 15.20 -14.89 28.33
C ALA A 782 15.01 -16.41 28.05
N PRO A 783 13.81 -16.90 27.64
CA PRO A 783 13.65 -18.30 27.22
C PRO A 783 14.53 -18.71 26.03
N LYS A 784 14.77 -17.81 25.08
CA LYS A 784 15.60 -18.07 23.90
C LYS A 784 17.08 -18.22 24.29
N VAL A 785 17.59 -17.31 25.12
CA VAL A 785 18.94 -17.43 25.72
C VAL A 785 19.07 -18.73 26.50
N ASP A 786 18.07 -19.09 27.31
CA ASP A 786 18.08 -20.33 28.08
C ASP A 786 18.17 -21.57 27.19
N LYS A 787 17.48 -21.57 26.04
CA LYS A 787 17.52 -22.68 25.08
C LYS A 787 18.92 -22.83 24.48
N VAL A 788 19.54 -21.72 24.06
CA VAL A 788 20.88 -21.71 23.47
C VAL A 788 21.95 -22.08 24.49
N VAL A 789 21.83 -21.59 25.73
CA VAL A 789 22.75 -21.99 26.80
C VAL A 789 22.61 -23.48 27.11
N LYS A 790 21.38 -24.01 27.17
CA LYS A 790 21.15 -25.43 27.44
C LYS A 790 21.82 -26.33 26.40
N SER A 791 21.84 -25.95 25.13
CA SER A 791 22.55 -26.73 24.11
C SER A 791 24.06 -26.64 24.21
N ALA A 792 24.59 -25.51 24.71
CA ALA A 792 26.02 -25.31 24.93
C ALA A 792 26.56 -25.89 26.24
N LEU A 793 25.68 -26.40 27.12
CA LEU A 793 26.10 -27.06 28.36
C LEU A 793 27.09 -28.20 28.07
N ASP A 794 28.08 -28.32 28.93
CA ASP A 794 29.20 -29.25 28.82
C ASP A 794 30.11 -28.99 27.60
N GLY A 795 30.02 -27.80 27.01
CA GLY A 795 30.83 -27.34 25.88
C GLY A 795 31.12 -25.83 25.94
N ILE A 796 31.28 -25.23 24.76
CA ILE A 796 31.53 -23.79 24.59
C ILE A 796 30.39 -23.13 23.82
N LEU A 797 29.87 -22.03 24.35
CA LEU A 797 28.99 -21.11 23.62
C LEU A 797 29.84 -20.01 22.97
N PHE A 798 29.86 -19.96 21.64
CA PHE A 798 30.52 -18.92 20.86
C PHE A 798 29.50 -17.92 20.33
N ILE A 799 29.65 -16.65 20.69
CA ILE A 799 28.76 -15.56 20.28
C ILE A 799 29.53 -14.62 19.35
N ASP A 800 29.24 -14.67 18.05
CA ASP A 800 29.85 -13.77 17.08
C ASP A 800 29.19 -12.39 17.10
N GLU A 801 29.97 -11.36 16.77
CA GLU A 801 29.59 -9.94 16.84
C GLU A 801 28.80 -9.58 18.11
N ALA A 802 29.27 -10.03 19.28
CA ALA A 802 28.53 -9.95 20.54
C ALA A 802 28.17 -8.51 20.96
N TYR A 803 28.93 -7.52 20.52
CA TYR A 803 28.62 -6.10 20.72
C TYR A 803 27.26 -5.70 20.15
N SER A 804 26.78 -6.39 19.11
CA SER A 804 25.48 -6.16 18.51
C SER A 804 24.32 -6.44 19.46
N LEU A 805 24.51 -7.22 20.53
CA LEU A 805 23.51 -7.45 21.58
C LEU A 805 23.13 -6.17 22.33
N ILE A 806 23.94 -5.12 22.26
CA ILE A 806 23.68 -3.83 22.90
C ILE A 806 23.50 -2.78 21.78
N GLY A 807 22.26 -2.50 21.40
CA GLY A 807 21.94 -1.49 20.39
C GLY A 807 22.10 -0.04 20.88
N GLU A 808 22.23 0.91 19.94
CA GLU A 808 22.19 2.34 20.23
C GLU A 808 20.73 2.79 20.47
N GLY A 809 20.33 2.98 21.73
CA GLY A 809 18.98 3.43 22.11
C GLY A 809 18.36 2.67 23.29
N THR A 810 17.03 2.74 23.42
CA THR A 810 16.22 1.95 24.37
C THR A 810 15.95 0.54 23.81
N ASP A 811 17.00 -0.22 23.50
CA ASP A 811 16.91 -1.63 23.11
C ASP A 811 16.81 -2.50 24.37
N ASP A 812 15.59 -2.66 24.89
CA ASP A 812 15.32 -3.40 26.12
C ASP A 812 15.55 -4.92 25.95
N PHE A 813 15.37 -5.46 24.73
CA PHE A 813 15.51 -6.90 24.46
C PHE A 813 16.97 -7.35 24.44
N GLY A 814 17.86 -6.59 23.80
CA GLY A 814 19.29 -6.89 23.81
C GLY A 814 19.88 -6.91 25.22
N ARG A 815 19.46 -5.95 26.06
CA ARG A 815 19.85 -5.90 27.49
C ARG A 815 19.32 -7.08 28.29
N GLU A 816 18.09 -7.51 28.02
CA GLU A 816 17.49 -8.72 28.61
C GLU A 816 18.30 -9.97 28.25
N ALA A 817 18.77 -10.08 27.00
CA ALA A 817 19.62 -11.19 26.55
C ALA A 817 20.95 -11.22 27.32
N VAL A 818 21.63 -10.07 27.41
CA VAL A 818 22.90 -9.94 28.15
C VAL A 818 22.72 -10.26 29.64
N ALA A 819 21.66 -9.74 30.27
CA ALA A 819 21.37 -10.01 31.67
C ALA A 819 21.10 -11.52 31.92
N SER A 820 20.33 -12.15 31.03
CA SER A 820 20.05 -13.59 31.10
C SER A 820 21.32 -14.42 30.90
N LEU A 821 22.13 -14.06 29.91
CA LEU A 821 23.41 -14.73 29.63
C LEU A 821 24.36 -14.62 30.83
N LEU A 822 24.53 -13.43 31.41
CA LEU A 822 25.38 -13.21 32.59
C LEU A 822 24.97 -14.08 33.78
N LYS A 823 23.65 -14.20 34.03
CA LYS A 823 23.13 -15.07 35.07
C LYS A 823 23.49 -16.54 34.78
N ARG A 824 23.30 -16.99 33.54
CA ARG A 824 23.61 -18.39 33.18
C ARG A 824 25.09 -18.71 33.15
N MET A 825 25.94 -17.75 32.82
CA MET A 825 27.40 -17.86 32.94
C MET A 825 27.81 -18.10 34.39
N GLU A 826 27.15 -17.44 35.35
CA GLU A 826 27.40 -17.67 36.77
C GLU A 826 26.86 -19.03 37.25
N ASP A 827 25.61 -19.34 36.90
CA ASP A 827 24.94 -20.57 37.33
C ASP A 827 25.62 -21.85 36.79
N ASN A 828 26.22 -21.79 35.59
CA ASN A 828 26.75 -22.95 34.86
C ASN A 828 28.26 -22.87 34.55
N ARG A 829 29.01 -22.04 35.27
CA ARG A 829 30.46 -21.81 35.09
C ARG A 829 31.33 -23.06 35.01
N ASP A 830 31.00 -24.12 35.76
CA ASP A 830 31.79 -25.35 35.81
C ASP A 830 31.40 -26.35 34.71
N ARG A 831 30.36 -26.01 33.93
CA ARG A 831 29.81 -26.84 32.86
C ARG A 831 29.91 -26.19 31.50
N MET A 832 30.14 -24.88 31.40
CA MET A 832 30.17 -24.21 30.10
C MET A 832 31.16 -23.05 30.12
N ALA A 833 31.90 -22.90 29.02
CA ALA A 833 32.63 -21.68 28.72
C ALA A 833 31.91 -20.85 27.66
N VAL A 834 32.15 -19.54 27.65
CA VAL A 834 31.53 -18.60 26.72
C VAL A 834 32.65 -17.84 26.05
N ILE A 835 32.65 -17.79 24.73
CA ILE A 835 33.58 -17.01 23.93
C ILE A 835 32.75 -15.96 23.20
N VAL A 836 33.01 -14.68 23.46
CA VAL A 836 32.40 -13.57 22.71
C VAL A 836 33.40 -13.06 21.69
N ALA A 837 32.96 -12.84 20.45
CA ALA A 837 33.82 -12.39 19.35
C ALA A 837 33.32 -11.09 18.72
N GLY A 838 34.24 -10.33 18.12
CA GLY A 838 33.92 -9.12 17.37
C GLY A 838 35.13 -8.25 17.05
N TYR A 839 34.86 -7.04 16.55
CA TYR A 839 35.89 -6.02 16.31
C TYR A 839 36.42 -5.46 17.64
N SER A 840 37.70 -5.06 17.64
CA SER A 840 38.41 -4.68 18.86
C SER A 840 37.79 -3.50 19.61
N ASP A 841 37.41 -2.43 18.91
CA ASP A 841 36.89 -1.21 19.53
C ASP A 841 35.45 -1.41 20.03
N GLU A 842 34.64 -2.10 19.25
CA GLU A 842 33.25 -2.43 19.52
C GLU A 842 33.14 -3.39 20.71
N MET A 843 34.00 -4.41 20.78
CA MET A 843 34.06 -5.32 21.92
C MET A 843 34.52 -4.61 23.20
N LYS A 844 35.43 -3.64 23.09
CA LYS A 844 35.83 -2.82 24.24
C LYS A 844 34.64 -2.04 24.80
N ARG A 845 33.84 -1.39 23.95
CA ARG A 845 32.61 -0.68 24.35
C ARG A 845 31.57 -1.62 24.96
N PHE A 846 31.35 -2.79 24.35
CA PHE A 846 30.44 -3.81 24.86
C PHE A 846 30.79 -4.24 26.29
N LEU A 847 32.05 -4.52 26.56
CA LEU A 847 32.52 -4.93 27.89
C LEU A 847 32.44 -3.80 28.93
N GLU A 848 32.61 -2.55 28.49
CA GLU A 848 32.48 -1.36 29.35
C GLU A 848 31.02 -1.05 29.71
N THR A 849 30.04 -1.66 29.02
CA THR A 849 28.62 -1.38 29.24
C THR A 849 28.09 -1.96 30.56
N ASN A 850 28.71 -3.02 31.09
CA ASN A 850 28.31 -3.64 32.34
C ASN A 850 29.52 -4.21 33.09
N SER A 851 29.70 -3.84 34.37
CA SER A 851 30.79 -4.35 35.21
C SER A 851 30.76 -5.88 35.37
N GLY A 852 29.59 -6.51 35.23
CA GLY A 852 29.38 -7.95 35.21
C GLY A 852 29.97 -8.65 33.98
N LEU A 853 30.03 -7.98 32.82
CA LEU A 853 30.71 -8.50 31.63
C LEU A 853 32.22 -8.43 31.82
N LYS A 854 32.75 -7.25 32.18
CA LYS A 854 34.19 -7.04 32.40
C LYS A 854 34.80 -7.96 33.46
N SER A 855 34.05 -8.31 34.50
CA SER A 855 34.52 -9.23 35.54
C SER A 855 34.54 -10.69 35.11
N ARG A 856 33.61 -11.13 34.26
CA ARG A 856 33.52 -12.53 33.79
C ARG A 856 34.39 -12.81 32.57
N PHE A 857 34.60 -11.80 31.73
CA PHE A 857 35.44 -11.85 30.54
C PHE A 857 36.79 -11.16 30.81
N ASN A 858 37.68 -11.84 31.52
CA ASN A 858 38.99 -11.31 31.91
C ASN A 858 40.14 -11.76 30.99
N ARG A 859 39.86 -12.57 29.97
CA ARG A 859 40.83 -13.10 29.00
C ARG A 859 40.52 -12.55 27.61
N HIS A 860 41.47 -11.80 27.05
CA HIS A 860 41.34 -11.21 25.71
C HIS A 860 42.38 -11.83 24.79
N ILE A 861 41.94 -12.36 23.64
CA ILE A 861 42.81 -12.91 22.60
C ILE A 861 42.61 -12.06 21.36
N PHE A 862 43.68 -11.39 20.94
CA PHE A 862 43.69 -10.55 19.74
C PHE A 862 44.12 -11.35 18.51
N PHE A 863 43.35 -11.23 17.44
CA PHE A 863 43.56 -11.90 16.16
C PHE A 863 44.05 -10.85 15.14
N PRO A 864 45.36 -10.79 14.87
CA PRO A 864 45.91 -9.85 13.90
C PRO A 864 45.52 -10.21 12.47
N ASP A 865 45.53 -9.21 11.59
CA ASP A 865 45.38 -9.43 10.15
C ASP A 865 46.49 -10.33 9.61
N TYR A 866 46.16 -11.19 8.64
CA TYR A 866 47.15 -12.01 7.96
C TYR A 866 48.08 -11.13 7.12
N LYS A 867 49.39 -11.33 7.27
CA LYS A 867 50.39 -10.75 6.37
C LYS A 867 50.24 -11.34 4.96
N PRO A 868 50.70 -10.65 3.90
CA PRO A 868 50.62 -11.15 2.52
C PRO A 868 51.20 -12.56 2.33
N GLU A 869 52.32 -12.85 2.98
CA GLU A 869 52.94 -14.18 3.01
C GLU A 869 52.01 -15.28 3.57
N ASN A 870 51.26 -14.97 4.63
CA ASN A 870 50.30 -15.88 5.24
C ASN A 870 49.07 -16.04 4.34
N MET A 871 48.60 -14.97 3.69
CA MET A 871 47.50 -15.04 2.72
C MET A 871 47.83 -15.92 1.53
N LEU A 872 49.05 -15.77 0.98
CA LEU A 872 49.53 -16.61 -0.11
C LEU A 872 49.63 -18.08 0.32
N ALA A 873 50.13 -18.34 1.53
CA ALA A 873 50.18 -19.68 2.08
C ALA A 873 48.77 -20.29 2.26
N ILE A 874 47.79 -19.51 2.74
CA ILE A 874 46.38 -19.93 2.83
C ILE A 874 45.82 -20.26 1.45
N PHE A 875 46.07 -19.40 0.44
CA PHE A 875 45.64 -19.66 -0.94
C PHE A 875 46.24 -20.97 -1.47
N LYS A 876 47.55 -21.18 -1.27
CA LYS A 876 48.24 -22.41 -1.67
C LYS A 876 47.67 -23.64 -0.98
N SER A 877 47.33 -23.54 0.31
CA SER A 877 46.68 -24.61 1.05
C SER A 877 45.28 -24.93 0.49
N MET A 878 44.48 -23.92 0.14
CA MET A 878 43.17 -24.11 -0.49
C MET A 878 43.30 -24.77 -1.86
N ALA A 879 44.23 -24.30 -2.69
CA ALA A 879 44.51 -24.90 -3.99
C ALA A 879 44.93 -26.37 -3.86
N ALA A 880 45.87 -26.69 -2.97
CA ALA A 880 46.32 -28.05 -2.74
C ALA A 880 45.19 -28.98 -2.26
N ASN A 881 44.36 -28.50 -1.32
CA ASN A 881 43.21 -29.26 -0.81
C ASN A 881 42.13 -29.51 -1.88
N SER A 882 42.07 -28.68 -2.92
CA SER A 882 41.17 -28.83 -4.06
C SER A 882 41.86 -29.42 -5.30
N GLU A 883 43.04 -30.04 -5.14
CA GLU A 883 43.84 -30.66 -6.21
C GLU A 883 44.28 -29.68 -7.33
N TYR A 884 44.33 -28.39 -7.04
CA TYR A 884 44.89 -27.38 -7.94
C TYR A 884 46.38 -27.12 -7.67
N VAL A 885 47.12 -26.92 -8.75
CA VAL A 885 48.52 -26.49 -8.78
C VAL A 885 48.57 -25.07 -9.32
N ILE A 886 49.35 -24.21 -8.67
CA ILE A 886 49.49 -22.81 -9.04
C ILE A 886 50.82 -22.65 -9.76
N SER A 887 50.80 -22.07 -10.97
CA SER A 887 52.03 -21.72 -11.68
C SER A 887 52.86 -20.67 -10.94
N ASP A 888 54.17 -20.65 -11.15
CA ASP A 888 55.06 -19.67 -10.50
C ASP A 888 54.65 -18.21 -10.80
N ALA A 889 54.22 -17.94 -12.04
CA ALA A 889 53.74 -16.64 -12.46
C ALA A 889 52.44 -16.24 -11.74
N ALA A 890 51.49 -17.17 -11.59
CA ALA A 890 50.28 -16.94 -10.79
C ALA A 890 50.60 -16.71 -9.31
N SER A 891 51.53 -17.48 -8.73
CA SER A 891 51.95 -17.30 -7.34
C SER A 891 52.59 -15.93 -7.12
N PHE A 892 53.39 -15.43 -8.06
CA PHE A 892 53.99 -14.10 -8.00
C PHE A 892 52.93 -13.00 -8.05
N LYS A 893 51.98 -13.11 -8.99
CA LYS A 893 50.88 -12.16 -9.13
C LYS A 893 49.95 -12.13 -7.91
N LEU A 894 49.66 -13.30 -7.32
CA LEU A 894 48.91 -13.40 -6.06
C LEU A 894 49.63 -12.71 -4.90
N ASN A 895 50.96 -12.84 -4.81
CA ASN A 895 51.71 -12.15 -3.76
C ASN A 895 51.60 -10.63 -3.89
N LEU A 896 51.78 -10.09 -5.10
CA LEU A 896 51.60 -8.66 -5.38
C LEU A 896 50.18 -8.18 -5.07
N LEU A 897 49.17 -8.98 -5.42
CA LEU A 897 47.78 -8.69 -5.10
C LEU A 897 47.56 -8.61 -3.58
N PHE A 898 48.04 -9.59 -2.81
CA PHE A 898 47.89 -9.60 -1.36
C PHE A 898 48.72 -8.49 -0.68
N GLU A 899 49.90 -8.12 -1.20
CA GLU A 899 50.66 -6.96 -0.72
C GLU A 899 49.89 -5.65 -0.93
N SER A 900 49.28 -5.48 -2.11
CA SER A 900 48.44 -4.33 -2.42
C SER A 900 47.24 -4.25 -1.48
N LEU A 901 46.49 -5.35 -1.34
CA LEU A 901 45.31 -5.43 -0.48
C LEU A 901 45.65 -5.20 0.99
N TYR A 902 46.76 -5.75 1.47
CA TYR A 902 47.24 -5.54 2.83
C TYR A 902 47.65 -4.08 3.08
N SER A 903 48.28 -3.44 2.09
CA SER A 903 48.72 -2.04 2.21
C SER A 903 47.55 -1.05 2.20
N SER A 904 46.48 -1.37 1.46
CA SER A 904 45.26 -0.56 1.39
C SER A 904 44.17 -0.99 2.39
N ARG A 905 44.49 -1.86 3.35
CA ARG A 905 43.49 -2.47 4.25
C ARG A 905 42.81 -1.44 5.15
N THR A 906 41.53 -1.66 5.38
CA THR A 906 40.73 -0.93 6.37
C THR A 906 40.45 -1.84 7.58
N LYS A 907 39.76 -1.32 8.58
CA LYS A 907 39.36 -2.09 9.77
C LYS A 907 38.48 -3.31 9.47
N ASP A 908 37.74 -3.28 8.35
CA ASP A 908 36.78 -4.32 7.93
C ASP A 908 37.41 -5.30 6.94
N PHE A 909 38.73 -5.37 6.88
CA PHE A 909 39.46 -6.21 5.95
C PHE A 909 39.17 -7.70 6.14
N GLY A 910 38.79 -8.37 5.05
CA GLY A 910 38.22 -9.72 5.07
C GLY A 910 39.22 -10.86 5.29
N ASN A 911 40.53 -10.60 5.27
CA ASN A 911 41.59 -11.58 5.56
C ASN A 911 41.39 -12.92 4.82
N GLY A 912 41.26 -14.05 5.54
CA GLY A 912 41.06 -15.37 4.93
C GLY A 912 39.78 -15.48 4.08
N ARG A 913 38.77 -14.65 4.34
CA ARG A 913 37.58 -14.56 3.48
C ARG A 913 37.93 -13.94 2.13
N THR A 914 38.76 -12.89 2.12
CA THR A 914 39.30 -12.29 0.88
C THR A 914 40.12 -13.32 0.11
N VAL A 915 41.00 -14.08 0.79
CA VAL A 915 41.78 -15.15 0.14
C VAL A 915 40.88 -16.21 -0.50
N ARG A 916 39.81 -16.64 0.19
CA ARG A 916 38.82 -17.56 -0.36
C ARG A 916 38.12 -16.98 -1.60
N ASN A 917 37.66 -15.74 -1.55
CA ASN A 917 37.02 -15.09 -2.70
C ASN A 917 37.96 -15.02 -3.91
N VAL A 918 39.23 -14.65 -3.70
CA VAL A 918 40.25 -14.62 -4.76
C VAL A 918 40.47 -16.03 -5.33
N PHE A 919 40.47 -17.06 -4.49
CA PHE A 919 40.61 -18.46 -4.93
C PHE A 919 39.41 -18.94 -5.76
N GLU A 920 38.19 -18.70 -5.29
CA GLU A 920 36.97 -19.04 -6.02
C GLU A 920 36.93 -18.34 -7.38
N LYS A 921 37.33 -17.05 -7.42
CA LYS A 921 37.40 -16.30 -8.68
C LYS A 921 38.48 -16.84 -9.62
N ALA A 922 39.63 -17.25 -9.10
CA ALA A 922 40.68 -17.87 -9.90
C ALA A 922 40.20 -19.19 -10.52
N ILE A 923 39.43 -20.01 -9.79
CA ILE A 923 38.82 -21.24 -10.33
C ILE A 923 37.81 -20.93 -11.44
N GLU A 924 36.95 -19.93 -11.22
CA GLU A 924 35.96 -19.50 -12.23
C GLU A 924 36.66 -19.04 -13.52
N ASN A 925 37.71 -18.24 -13.39
CA ASN A 925 38.48 -17.73 -14.52
C ASN A 925 39.23 -18.86 -15.25
N GLN A 926 39.84 -19.78 -14.50
CA GLN A 926 40.47 -20.97 -15.06
C GLN A 926 39.46 -21.80 -15.85
N SER A 927 38.26 -22.00 -15.30
CA SER A 927 37.16 -22.73 -15.96
C SER A 927 36.77 -22.07 -17.29
N ASN A 928 36.60 -20.75 -17.29
CA ASN A 928 36.26 -19.96 -18.48
C ASN A 928 37.36 -19.98 -19.55
N ARG A 929 38.63 -20.02 -19.12
CA ARG A 929 39.77 -20.16 -20.01
C ARG A 929 39.78 -21.54 -20.68
N ILE A 930 39.71 -22.61 -19.89
CA ILE A 930 39.83 -23.99 -20.40
C ILE A 930 38.62 -24.44 -21.21
N ALA A 931 37.43 -23.85 -20.99
CA ALA A 931 36.23 -24.15 -21.76
C ALA A 931 36.38 -23.88 -23.27
N LYS A 932 37.39 -23.09 -23.67
CA LYS A 932 37.72 -22.79 -25.07
C LYS A 932 38.64 -23.84 -25.71
N GLU A 933 39.22 -24.75 -24.91
CA GLU A 933 40.14 -25.78 -25.39
C GLU A 933 39.39 -26.99 -25.98
N LYS A 934 39.91 -27.54 -27.07
CA LYS A 934 39.29 -28.69 -27.76
C LYS A 934 39.56 -30.03 -27.07
N VAL A 935 40.63 -30.12 -26.28
CA VAL A 935 41.05 -31.33 -25.57
C VAL A 935 41.46 -30.94 -24.16
N LEU A 936 40.78 -31.50 -23.16
CA LEU A 936 41.07 -31.24 -21.75
C LEU A 936 42.03 -32.31 -21.21
N SER A 937 43.22 -31.89 -20.76
CA SER A 937 44.17 -32.76 -20.07
C SER A 937 44.06 -32.58 -18.55
N LYS A 938 44.50 -33.59 -17.77
CA LYS A 938 44.55 -33.49 -16.30
C LYS A 938 45.38 -32.29 -15.84
N GLU A 939 46.49 -32.03 -16.51
CA GLU A 939 47.36 -30.88 -16.24
C GLU A 939 46.61 -29.56 -16.44
N LEU A 940 45.84 -29.44 -17.53
CA LEU A 940 45.04 -28.24 -17.83
C LEU A 940 43.93 -28.03 -16.80
N LEU A 941 43.26 -29.11 -16.38
CA LEU A 941 42.18 -29.09 -15.39
C LEU A 941 42.66 -28.72 -13.98
N THR A 942 43.92 -29.00 -13.65
CA THR A 942 44.48 -28.78 -12.31
C THR A 942 45.36 -27.53 -12.20
N THR A 943 45.72 -26.87 -13.31
CA THR A 943 46.69 -25.76 -13.26
C THR A 943 46.03 -24.38 -13.34
N ILE A 944 46.29 -23.55 -12.32
CA ILE A 944 45.94 -22.12 -12.27
C ILE A 944 47.10 -21.28 -12.83
N LEU A 945 46.81 -20.48 -13.85
CA LEU A 945 47.76 -19.60 -14.54
C LEU A 945 47.63 -18.14 -14.13
N GLU A 946 48.63 -17.34 -14.49
CA GLU A 946 48.69 -15.91 -14.14
C GLU A 946 47.46 -15.11 -14.63
N GLU A 947 46.95 -15.47 -15.81
CA GLU A 947 45.77 -14.83 -16.42
C GLU A 947 44.47 -15.15 -15.67
N ASP A 948 44.43 -16.22 -14.89
CA ASP A 948 43.28 -16.58 -14.06
C ASP A 948 43.18 -15.68 -12.80
N ILE A 949 44.28 -14.99 -12.44
CA ILE A 949 44.35 -14.08 -11.30
C ILE A 949 44.02 -12.65 -11.79
N VAL A 950 42.90 -12.10 -11.35
CA VAL A 950 42.45 -10.75 -11.74
C VAL A 950 42.39 -9.88 -10.48
N PRO A 951 42.85 -8.61 -10.51
CA PRO A 951 42.62 -7.67 -9.41
C PRO A 951 41.10 -7.40 -9.27
N GLU A 952 40.60 -7.35 -8.03
CA GLU A 952 39.21 -6.93 -7.75
C GLU A 952 38.89 -5.52 -8.27
#